data_AF-A0AA87A214-F1
#
_entry.id   AF-A0AA87A214-F1
#
_cell.length_a   1.000
_cell.length_b   1.000
_cell.length_c   1.000
_cell.angle_alpha   90.00
_cell.angle_beta   90.00
_cell.angle_gamma   90.00
#
_symmetry.space_group_name_H-M   'P 1'
#
loop_
_entity.id
_entity.type
_entity.pdbx_description
1 polymer ?
#
loop_
_entity_poly.entity_id
_entity_poly.type
_entity_poly.pdbx_seq_one_letter_code
_entity_poly.pdbx_strand_id
1 'polypeptide(L)'
;MTSINDTKKINETIHYVYKDGTKAHDDINGQPVIFTRDGQRDEVTNKEHWNDWKSEKDSFDEVNSPKIAGYTPDFATIEKITVKPEDSDVVKTVTYKANPQKIIVNYIDDTTGKTLSTKELNGKSDEKSDYTTKDSIAEYEKQHYDLVSDDTNGNELLFDHDDDVDQVYNVHLTHHMTPINDTKTINETIHYIYEDGKTASPDVVGTPVVFTHDGERDEVTNKEHWNDWKSEKDSFDAVKSPEVAGYTPDIDTVPEIKVEPIDSDIDRTVTYKADEQKAKLRFYDDTDHKFIELAPDINTTGQSNGNISFNVPYDFSNYSFIEVDSSNDPADKSNKLNGDTLDKVNYGNFDKDKNTDQIFIAHFTHKTAPVKDTKTVTETVHYVYEDGTKAHDDVQKEVTFTKTGTKDLVTGEEKSNWSKSKEFEEVVSPEIAGYTPDQEKIDSVTVSHDSKDIVRIVTYKANPQKITVNYVDDTTGKTLATKELNGKSDEKSGYTTGDSIANYEKQHYDLVSDETNGSELIFDHDDKVDQVYNVHLIHHLSSISDTKTINETIHYVYEDGKTARPDVIGTPVVFTRDGERDEVTNEDMWNDWTTKKDSFDKVQSPEIVGYIPNVDAVPEIKVKPTDSDIDRTVTYKADEQKAKLRFYDDTDHKFIELAPDINTLGKSNENISFNVPYNLSNYSFIEVDSSNDPANKSDKLNGDSLDNVNYGRFDTDKNADQVFIAHFTHKTVPVKDTKAVTEIVHYLYEDGAKAHDDVQKQVIFTKTGSKDLVTGKEKSSWSGPQVFNEVLSPEIPGYTPDQGKINSMVVSKDSKDIERTVIYKAKPVEPTTPDKPTQPSKPTKPEEPTTPGKPVQPSEPTKPEEPTTPAKPVQPSEPTKPEEPTTPGKPVQPSEPTKPEEPTTPGKPVQPSEPTKPEEPTTPGKPAQPSEPTKPEEPIIPGKPAQPSEPTKPEEQTIPNKPNQSNKTESSKTVTQINKLNKSKNIEASNTSTSLTHTTYAVGTSRNVTSAKQINRARTTLPQTGSQKTDLSLAGLALASVGAIIGLIGGKERKRRKR
;
A
#
# COMPACT_ATOMS: atom_id res chain seq x y z
N MET A 1 -106.95 -96.67 -136.14
CA MET A 1 -107.31 -96.35 -134.74
C MET A 1 -106.83 -97.48 -133.89
N THR A 2 -105.84 -97.20 -133.04
CA THR A 2 -105.14 -98.19 -132.23
C THR A 2 -105.08 -97.70 -130.80
N SER A 3 -105.38 -98.56 -129.83
CA SER A 3 -105.41 -98.18 -128.42
C SER A 3 -104.01 -97.81 -127.92
N ILE A 4 -103.95 -96.76 -127.12
CA ILE A 4 -102.75 -96.24 -126.48
C ILE A 4 -103.04 -96.04 -124.99
N ASN A 5 -102.03 -96.26 -124.15
CA ASN A 5 -102.13 -96.15 -122.70
C ASN A 5 -101.05 -95.18 -122.22
N ASP A 6 -101.37 -94.39 -121.19
CA ASP A 6 -100.45 -93.46 -120.55
C ASP A 6 -100.56 -93.63 -119.03
N THR A 7 -99.41 -93.66 -118.36
CA THR A 7 -99.28 -93.93 -116.93
C THR A 7 -98.31 -92.92 -116.33
N LYS A 8 -98.78 -92.17 -115.35
CA LYS A 8 -97.96 -91.27 -114.55
C LYS A 8 -97.90 -91.74 -113.11
N LYS A 9 -96.75 -91.51 -112.49
CA LYS A 9 -96.44 -91.88 -111.12
C LYS A 9 -95.90 -90.63 -110.44
N ILE A 10 -96.61 -90.17 -109.41
CA ILE A 10 -96.17 -89.09 -108.54
C ILE A 10 -95.61 -89.75 -107.28
N ASN A 11 -94.35 -89.47 -106.97
CA ASN A 11 -93.69 -89.88 -105.74
C ASN A 11 -93.80 -88.78 -104.69
N GLU A 12 -93.57 -89.12 -103.43
CA GLU A 12 -93.29 -88.14 -102.37
C GLU A 12 -91.95 -88.48 -101.72
N THR A 13 -91.14 -87.46 -101.46
CA THR A 13 -89.91 -87.57 -100.68
C THR A 13 -89.87 -86.43 -99.67
N ILE A 14 -89.85 -86.78 -98.39
CA ILE A 14 -89.69 -85.85 -97.27
C ILE A 14 -88.23 -85.92 -96.82
N HIS A 15 -87.47 -84.89 -97.17
CA HIS A 15 -86.11 -84.69 -96.69
C HIS A 15 -86.13 -84.07 -95.30
N TYR A 16 -85.29 -84.58 -94.40
CA TYR A 16 -85.11 -84.05 -93.05
C TYR A 16 -83.70 -83.46 -92.94
N VAL A 17 -83.60 -82.15 -92.90
CA VAL A 17 -82.32 -81.42 -92.97
C VAL A 17 -82.18 -80.41 -91.84
N TYR A 18 -80.95 -80.11 -91.44
CA TYR A 18 -80.65 -78.95 -90.62
C TYR A 18 -80.70 -77.67 -91.48
N LYS A 19 -80.73 -76.51 -90.83
CA LYS A 19 -80.82 -75.19 -91.50
C LYS A 19 -79.71 -74.91 -92.52
N ASP A 20 -78.56 -75.58 -92.43
CA ASP A 20 -77.45 -75.47 -93.38
C ASP A 20 -77.60 -76.38 -94.63
N GLY A 21 -78.63 -77.24 -94.65
CA GLY A 21 -78.89 -78.21 -95.71
C GLY A 21 -78.22 -79.57 -95.51
N THR A 22 -77.51 -79.81 -94.38
CA THR A 22 -77.00 -81.14 -94.03
C THR A 22 -78.12 -82.05 -93.53
N LYS A 23 -77.94 -83.37 -93.64
CA LYS A 23 -78.99 -84.36 -93.34
C LYS A 23 -79.17 -84.51 -91.82
N ALA A 24 -80.37 -84.21 -91.32
CA ALA A 24 -80.74 -84.33 -89.91
C ALA A 24 -81.38 -85.67 -89.56
N HIS A 25 -82.10 -86.29 -90.50
CA HIS A 25 -82.64 -87.65 -90.36
C HIS A 25 -82.74 -88.32 -91.73
N ASP A 26 -82.88 -89.65 -91.76
CA ASP A 26 -83.14 -90.37 -93.00
C ASP A 26 -84.47 -89.97 -93.66
N ASP A 27 -84.42 -89.82 -94.99
CA ASP A 27 -85.51 -89.32 -95.83
C ASP A 27 -86.66 -90.34 -95.90
N ILE A 28 -87.89 -89.87 -95.73
CA ILE A 28 -89.08 -90.73 -95.87
C ILE A 28 -89.62 -90.60 -97.28
N ASN A 29 -89.80 -91.74 -97.96
CA ASN A 29 -90.39 -91.79 -99.30
C ASN A 29 -91.82 -92.34 -99.19
N GLY A 30 -92.81 -91.53 -99.57
CA GLY A 30 -94.23 -91.88 -99.52
C GLY A 30 -94.60 -92.94 -100.56
N GLN A 31 -95.68 -93.69 -100.32
CA GLN A 31 -96.19 -94.62 -101.33
C GLN A 31 -96.69 -93.85 -102.56
N PRO A 32 -96.21 -94.18 -103.76
CA PRO A 32 -96.41 -93.35 -104.95
C PRO A 32 -97.86 -93.40 -105.46
N VAL A 33 -98.41 -92.24 -105.76
CA VAL A 33 -99.74 -92.10 -106.37
C VAL A 33 -99.62 -92.38 -107.88
N ILE A 34 -100.38 -93.35 -108.38
CA ILE A 34 -100.33 -93.78 -109.79
C ILE A 34 -101.62 -93.39 -110.50
N PHE A 35 -101.49 -92.57 -111.54
CA PHE A 35 -102.56 -92.20 -112.46
C PHE A 35 -102.41 -92.96 -113.78
N THR A 36 -103.51 -93.47 -114.31
CA THR A 36 -103.56 -94.15 -115.62
C THR A 36 -104.67 -93.58 -116.49
N ARG A 37 -104.45 -93.52 -117.80
CA ARG A 37 -105.50 -93.24 -118.78
C ARG A 37 -105.32 -94.08 -120.04
N ASP A 38 -106.44 -94.36 -120.68
CA ASP A 38 -106.53 -95.01 -121.97
C ASP A 38 -106.93 -94.00 -123.06
N GLY A 39 -106.63 -94.32 -124.31
CA GLY A 39 -106.90 -93.46 -125.47
C GLY A 39 -106.79 -94.22 -126.78
N GLN A 40 -106.99 -93.51 -127.89
CA GLN A 40 -106.84 -94.05 -129.24
C GLN A 40 -106.03 -93.10 -130.13
N ARG A 41 -105.09 -93.67 -130.89
CA ARG A 41 -104.33 -92.98 -131.93
C ARG A 41 -104.90 -93.26 -133.31
N ASP A 42 -105.14 -92.21 -134.09
CA ASP A 42 -105.38 -92.31 -135.52
C ASP A 42 -104.04 -92.49 -136.26
N GLU A 43 -103.85 -93.61 -136.94
CA GLU A 43 -102.56 -93.99 -137.51
C GLU A 43 -102.24 -93.29 -138.85
N VAL A 44 -103.21 -92.56 -139.44
CA VAL A 44 -103.02 -91.85 -140.71
C VAL A 44 -102.62 -90.38 -140.46
N THR A 45 -103.20 -89.77 -139.43
CA THR A 45 -102.93 -88.37 -139.03
C THR A 45 -102.01 -88.26 -137.81
N ASN A 46 -101.70 -89.38 -137.16
CA ASN A 46 -100.94 -89.50 -135.92
C ASN A 46 -101.52 -88.70 -134.74
N LYS A 47 -102.80 -88.32 -134.80
CA LYS A 47 -103.51 -87.62 -133.71
C LYS A 47 -104.04 -88.59 -132.66
N GLU A 48 -104.06 -88.12 -131.42
CA GLU A 48 -104.50 -88.90 -130.26
C GLU A 48 -105.77 -88.31 -129.66
N HIS A 49 -106.67 -89.17 -129.21
CA HIS A 49 -107.76 -88.80 -128.30
C HIS A 49 -107.61 -89.61 -127.01
N TRP A 50 -107.47 -88.90 -125.88
CA TRP A 50 -107.26 -89.48 -124.57
C TRP A 50 -108.52 -89.39 -123.71
N ASN A 51 -108.75 -90.39 -122.87
CA ASN A 51 -109.77 -90.37 -121.83
C ASN A 51 -109.24 -89.67 -120.56
N ASP A 52 -110.16 -89.40 -119.62
CA ASP A 52 -109.82 -88.88 -118.29
C ASP A 52 -108.96 -89.87 -117.48
N TRP A 53 -108.09 -89.30 -116.64
CA TRP A 53 -107.21 -90.05 -115.74
C TRP A 53 -107.97 -90.71 -114.59
N LYS A 54 -107.49 -91.88 -114.17
CA LYS A 54 -108.01 -92.69 -113.06
C LYS A 54 -106.87 -93.10 -112.14
N SER A 55 -107.12 -93.10 -110.83
CA SER A 55 -106.20 -93.62 -109.80
C SER A 55 -106.98 -94.25 -108.65
N GLU A 56 -106.35 -95.15 -107.89
CA GLU A 56 -106.95 -95.79 -106.71
C GLU A 56 -106.84 -94.91 -105.45
N LYS A 57 -105.83 -94.03 -105.43
CA LYS A 57 -105.59 -93.00 -104.44
C LYS A 57 -105.26 -91.70 -105.17
N ASP A 58 -105.51 -90.56 -104.54
CA ASP A 58 -105.23 -89.22 -105.08
C ASP A 58 -104.24 -88.44 -104.20
N SER A 59 -103.69 -89.05 -103.15
CA SER A 59 -103.06 -88.31 -102.05
C SER A 59 -101.99 -89.10 -101.29
N PHE A 60 -101.01 -88.39 -100.74
CA PHE A 60 -100.07 -88.89 -99.72
C PHE A 60 -100.69 -88.73 -98.32
N ASP A 61 -100.24 -89.53 -97.35
CA ASP A 61 -100.76 -89.49 -95.98
C ASP A 61 -99.90 -88.58 -95.08
N GLU A 62 -100.41 -88.19 -93.92
CA GLU A 62 -99.66 -87.32 -93.00
C GLU A 62 -98.44 -88.04 -92.38
N VAL A 63 -97.34 -87.29 -92.19
CA VAL A 63 -96.08 -87.83 -91.64
C VAL A 63 -95.58 -86.94 -90.51
N ASN A 64 -95.44 -87.51 -89.32
CA ASN A 64 -94.84 -86.82 -88.18
C ASN A 64 -93.32 -86.75 -88.33
N SER A 65 -92.76 -85.57 -88.09
CA SER A 65 -91.31 -85.35 -88.13
C SER A 65 -90.63 -85.98 -86.91
N PRO A 66 -89.48 -86.66 -87.07
CA PRO A 66 -88.68 -87.16 -85.96
C PRO A 66 -88.39 -86.10 -84.90
N LYS A 67 -88.30 -86.50 -83.63
CA LYS A 67 -87.76 -85.63 -82.57
C LYS A 67 -86.24 -85.73 -82.57
N ILE A 68 -85.58 -84.58 -82.59
CA ILE A 68 -84.13 -84.43 -82.45
C ILE A 68 -83.90 -83.50 -81.25
N ALA A 69 -83.09 -83.92 -80.28
CA ALA A 69 -82.81 -83.11 -79.09
C ALA A 69 -82.11 -81.80 -79.48
N GLY A 70 -82.49 -80.66 -78.87
CA GLY A 70 -81.95 -79.35 -79.23
C GLY A 70 -82.41 -78.81 -80.60
N TYR A 71 -83.35 -79.47 -81.29
CA TYR A 71 -83.78 -79.07 -82.64
C TYR A 71 -85.28 -79.21 -82.87
N THR A 72 -85.97 -78.07 -83.05
CA THR A 72 -87.38 -78.03 -83.45
C THR A 72 -87.51 -78.07 -84.99
N PRO A 73 -88.28 -79.00 -85.57
CA PRO A 73 -88.63 -78.96 -86.99
C PRO A 73 -89.60 -77.81 -87.31
N ASP A 74 -89.42 -77.14 -88.44
CA ASP A 74 -90.35 -76.14 -88.97
C ASP A 74 -91.78 -76.66 -89.17
N PHE A 75 -91.91 -77.94 -89.54
CA PHE A 75 -93.17 -78.69 -89.55
C PHE A 75 -93.06 -79.91 -88.62
N ALA A 76 -93.77 -79.89 -87.49
CA ALA A 76 -93.86 -81.05 -86.59
C ALA A 76 -94.57 -82.25 -87.24
N THR A 77 -95.49 -81.97 -88.18
CA THR A 77 -96.18 -82.94 -89.03
C THR A 77 -96.30 -82.35 -90.43
N ILE A 78 -96.00 -83.14 -91.46
CA ILE A 78 -96.38 -82.83 -92.84
C ILE A 78 -97.83 -83.30 -93.03
N GLU A 79 -98.74 -82.35 -93.29
CA GLU A 79 -100.17 -82.62 -93.53
C GLU A 79 -100.41 -83.42 -94.81
N LYS A 80 -101.57 -84.07 -94.89
CA LYS A 80 -102.03 -84.87 -96.04
C LYS A 80 -102.12 -84.05 -97.34
N ILE A 81 -101.44 -84.48 -98.41
CA ILE A 81 -101.40 -83.77 -99.71
C ILE A 81 -102.17 -84.54 -100.79
N THR A 82 -103.14 -83.90 -101.44
CA THR A 82 -103.77 -84.39 -102.68
C THR A 82 -103.03 -83.88 -103.91
N VAL A 83 -102.80 -84.78 -104.87
CA VAL A 83 -102.08 -84.56 -106.14
C VAL A 83 -102.91 -85.00 -107.34
N LYS A 84 -102.41 -84.67 -108.54
CA LYS A 84 -103.04 -84.91 -109.83
C LYS A 84 -102.06 -85.48 -110.87
N PRO A 85 -102.55 -86.03 -111.99
CA PRO A 85 -101.69 -86.51 -113.07
C PRO A 85 -100.84 -85.42 -113.73
N GLU A 86 -101.27 -84.16 -113.72
CA GLU A 86 -100.50 -83.03 -114.24
C GLU A 86 -99.36 -82.56 -113.30
N ASP A 87 -99.36 -82.98 -112.04
CA ASP A 87 -98.37 -82.54 -111.05
C ASP A 87 -97.00 -83.20 -111.25
N SER A 88 -96.03 -82.79 -110.43
CA SER A 88 -94.70 -83.39 -110.31
C SER A 88 -94.53 -84.05 -108.94
N ASP A 89 -93.48 -84.86 -108.78
CA ASP A 89 -93.14 -85.49 -107.50
C ASP A 89 -93.11 -84.47 -106.35
N VAL A 90 -93.76 -84.82 -105.24
CA VAL A 90 -93.90 -83.98 -104.05
C VAL A 90 -92.61 -84.10 -103.23
N VAL A 91 -91.68 -83.19 -103.47
CA VAL A 91 -90.52 -83.02 -102.59
C VAL A 91 -90.90 -82.07 -101.45
N LYS A 92 -90.81 -82.57 -100.22
CA LYS A 92 -90.88 -81.76 -98.99
C LYS A 92 -89.52 -81.72 -98.33
N THR A 93 -89.29 -80.64 -97.60
CA THR A 93 -88.10 -80.46 -96.78
C THR A 93 -88.57 -79.96 -95.42
N VAL A 94 -88.35 -80.77 -94.39
CA VAL A 94 -88.51 -80.38 -93.00
C VAL A 94 -87.16 -79.86 -92.53
N THR A 95 -87.13 -78.60 -92.12
CA THR A 95 -85.93 -77.90 -91.68
C THR A 95 -85.87 -77.88 -90.16
N TYR A 96 -84.92 -78.61 -89.59
CA TYR A 96 -84.61 -78.54 -88.17
C TYR A 96 -83.86 -77.26 -87.86
N LYS A 97 -84.44 -76.47 -86.96
CA LYS A 97 -83.86 -75.25 -86.41
C LYS A 97 -83.36 -75.54 -84.99
N ALA A 98 -82.07 -75.31 -84.76
CA ALA A 98 -81.48 -75.39 -83.43
C ALA A 98 -82.24 -74.50 -82.44
N ASN A 99 -82.57 -75.07 -81.29
CA ASN A 99 -83.32 -74.44 -80.21
C ASN A 99 -82.44 -73.42 -79.48
N PRO A 100 -83.04 -72.36 -78.88
CA PRO A 100 -82.27 -71.40 -78.09
C PRO A 100 -81.73 -72.08 -76.83
N GLN A 101 -80.46 -71.84 -76.53
CA GLN A 101 -79.72 -72.53 -75.47
C GLN A 101 -78.93 -71.56 -74.60
N LYS A 102 -78.66 -71.94 -73.36
CA LYS A 102 -78.10 -71.03 -72.34
C LYS A 102 -77.04 -71.69 -71.47
N ILE A 103 -75.93 -70.96 -71.32
CA ILE A 103 -74.82 -71.29 -70.43
C ILE A 103 -74.73 -70.22 -69.34
N ILE A 104 -74.52 -70.66 -68.10
CA ILE A 104 -74.27 -69.81 -66.93
C ILE A 104 -72.88 -70.15 -66.40
N VAL A 105 -71.96 -69.18 -66.43
CA VAL A 105 -70.62 -69.32 -65.81
C VAL A 105 -70.56 -68.48 -64.54
N ASN A 106 -70.47 -69.12 -63.38
CA ASN A 106 -70.37 -68.45 -62.08
C ASN A 106 -68.91 -68.34 -61.64
N TYR A 107 -68.45 -67.13 -61.34
CA TYR A 107 -67.22 -66.90 -60.60
C TYR A 107 -67.56 -66.86 -59.12
N ILE A 108 -67.01 -67.79 -58.34
CA ILE A 108 -67.32 -68.00 -56.92
C ILE A 108 -66.05 -67.75 -56.11
N ASP A 109 -66.17 -66.89 -55.11
CA ASP A 109 -65.19 -66.70 -54.06
C ASP A 109 -65.46 -67.69 -52.93
N ASP A 110 -64.57 -68.66 -52.75
CA ASP A 110 -64.60 -69.68 -51.70
C ASP A 110 -64.17 -69.13 -50.34
N THR A 111 -63.46 -67.99 -50.27
CA THR A 111 -63.08 -67.35 -49.00
C THR A 111 -64.28 -66.73 -48.29
N THR A 112 -65.19 -66.07 -49.03
CA THR A 112 -66.45 -65.54 -48.44
C THR A 112 -67.72 -66.33 -48.81
N GLY A 113 -67.60 -67.37 -49.63
CA GLY A 113 -68.70 -68.25 -50.05
C GLY A 113 -69.72 -67.56 -50.96
N LYS A 114 -69.28 -66.65 -51.84
CA LYS A 114 -70.15 -65.79 -52.65
C LYS A 114 -69.83 -65.84 -54.13
N THR A 115 -70.87 -65.76 -54.96
CA THR A 115 -70.70 -65.47 -56.38
C THR A 115 -70.20 -64.04 -56.58
N LEU A 116 -68.98 -63.88 -57.09
CA LEU A 116 -68.36 -62.60 -57.46
C LEU A 116 -69.03 -62.01 -58.70
N SER A 117 -69.30 -62.85 -59.70
CA SER A 117 -70.09 -62.49 -60.88
C SER A 117 -70.67 -63.73 -61.55
N THR A 118 -71.79 -63.56 -62.25
CA THR A 118 -72.37 -64.58 -63.12
C THR A 118 -72.37 -64.07 -64.55
N LYS A 119 -71.77 -64.85 -65.46
CA LYS A 119 -71.76 -64.58 -66.89
C LYS A 119 -72.75 -65.51 -67.58
N GLU A 120 -73.91 -64.98 -67.93
CA GLU A 120 -74.85 -65.66 -68.82
C GLU A 120 -74.42 -65.48 -70.29
N LEU A 121 -74.56 -66.57 -71.05
CA LEU A 121 -74.29 -66.68 -72.48
C LEU A 121 -75.51 -67.35 -73.11
N ASN A 122 -75.99 -66.83 -74.24
CA ASN A 122 -77.19 -67.33 -74.92
C ASN A 122 -76.87 -67.56 -76.39
N GLY A 123 -77.23 -68.73 -76.91
CA GLY A 123 -76.97 -69.15 -78.28
C GLY A 123 -78.02 -70.15 -78.75
N LYS A 124 -77.60 -71.16 -79.52
CA LYS A 124 -78.42 -72.30 -79.94
C LYS A 124 -77.60 -73.59 -79.88
N SER A 125 -78.25 -74.74 -79.83
CA SER A 125 -77.57 -76.05 -79.87
C SER A 125 -76.51 -76.16 -80.98
N ASP A 126 -75.38 -76.79 -80.65
CA ASP A 126 -74.13 -76.90 -81.43
C ASP A 126 -73.38 -75.56 -81.71
N GLU A 127 -73.91 -74.41 -81.28
CA GLU A 127 -73.23 -73.13 -81.48
C GLU A 127 -72.08 -72.94 -80.48
N LYS A 128 -71.04 -72.22 -80.91
CA LYS A 128 -69.95 -71.77 -80.04
C LYS A 128 -70.41 -70.58 -79.21
N SER A 129 -69.94 -70.52 -77.97
CA SER A 129 -70.19 -69.39 -77.06
C SER A 129 -69.28 -68.17 -77.30
N ASP A 130 -68.25 -68.32 -78.14
CA ASP A 130 -67.15 -67.37 -78.35
C ASP A 130 -66.52 -66.83 -77.04
N TYR A 131 -66.56 -67.64 -75.98
CA TYR A 131 -66.15 -67.26 -74.62
C TYR A 131 -65.25 -68.32 -73.97
N THR A 132 -64.28 -67.85 -73.17
CA THR A 132 -63.49 -68.68 -72.24
C THR A 132 -63.35 -67.92 -70.92
N THR A 133 -63.04 -68.65 -69.84
CA THR A 133 -62.87 -68.10 -68.48
C THR A 133 -61.57 -67.30 -68.29
N LYS A 134 -60.56 -67.52 -69.15
CA LYS A 134 -59.17 -67.10 -68.97
C LYS A 134 -58.98 -65.61 -68.67
N ASP A 135 -59.60 -64.74 -69.47
CA ASP A 135 -59.42 -63.28 -69.30
C ASP A 135 -60.06 -62.78 -68.00
N SER A 136 -61.17 -63.37 -67.57
CA SER A 136 -61.84 -63.06 -66.30
C SER A 136 -61.05 -63.57 -65.11
N ILE A 137 -60.52 -64.80 -65.17
CA ILE A 137 -59.62 -65.37 -64.16
C ILE A 137 -58.40 -64.45 -64.00
N ALA A 138 -57.74 -64.08 -65.10
CA ALA A 138 -56.58 -63.20 -65.07
C ALA A 138 -56.89 -61.77 -64.55
N GLU A 139 -58.13 -61.31 -64.62
CA GLU A 139 -58.55 -60.04 -63.98
C GLU A 139 -58.85 -60.21 -62.49
N TYR A 140 -59.32 -61.37 -62.04
CA TYR A 140 -59.45 -61.71 -60.63
C TYR A 140 -58.06 -61.96 -59.99
N GLU A 141 -57.11 -62.58 -60.68
CA GLU A 141 -55.71 -62.73 -60.25
C GLU A 141 -55.04 -61.36 -59.99
N LYS A 142 -55.29 -60.36 -60.85
CA LYS A 142 -54.84 -58.96 -60.62
C LYS A 142 -55.50 -58.28 -59.41
N GLN A 143 -56.66 -58.77 -58.99
CA GLN A 143 -57.37 -58.35 -57.78
C GLN A 143 -57.02 -59.22 -56.56
N HIS A 144 -55.94 -60.01 -56.65
CA HIS A 144 -55.42 -60.90 -55.61
C HIS A 144 -56.32 -62.10 -55.28
N TYR A 145 -57.02 -62.66 -56.27
CA TYR A 145 -57.65 -63.98 -56.16
C TYR A 145 -56.79 -65.08 -56.81
N ASP A 146 -56.51 -66.15 -56.08
CA ASP A 146 -55.91 -67.37 -56.64
C ASP A 146 -57.01 -68.29 -57.23
N LEU A 147 -56.72 -68.94 -58.36
CA LEU A 147 -57.62 -69.93 -58.96
C LEU A 147 -57.62 -71.26 -58.18
N VAL A 148 -58.78 -71.67 -57.68
CA VAL A 148 -59.00 -72.96 -57.00
C VAL A 148 -59.41 -74.03 -58.01
N SER A 149 -60.41 -73.75 -58.85
CA SER A 149 -60.85 -74.64 -59.94
C SER A 149 -61.61 -73.90 -61.03
N ASP A 150 -61.70 -74.52 -62.21
CA ASP A 150 -62.49 -74.04 -63.34
C ASP A 150 -63.09 -75.26 -64.06
N ASP A 151 -64.42 -75.43 -63.95
CA ASP A 151 -65.13 -76.54 -64.61
C ASP A 151 -64.91 -76.55 -66.14
N THR A 152 -64.69 -75.38 -66.75
CA THR A 152 -64.42 -75.22 -68.19
C THR A 152 -62.99 -75.59 -68.57
N ASN A 153 -62.06 -75.65 -67.60
CA ASN A 153 -60.62 -75.81 -67.79
C ASN A 153 -60.03 -74.78 -68.80
N GLY A 154 -60.57 -73.56 -68.83
CA GLY A 154 -60.18 -72.50 -69.77
C GLY A 154 -60.52 -72.77 -71.24
N ASN A 155 -61.39 -73.73 -71.54
CA ASN A 155 -61.77 -74.07 -72.92
C ASN A 155 -62.91 -73.17 -73.44
N GLU A 156 -63.11 -73.24 -74.76
CA GLU A 156 -64.26 -72.63 -75.44
C GLU A 156 -65.51 -73.49 -75.22
N LEU A 157 -66.60 -72.89 -74.74
CA LEU A 157 -67.83 -73.62 -74.44
C LEU A 157 -68.75 -73.74 -75.66
N LEU A 158 -69.46 -74.87 -75.74
CA LEU A 158 -70.46 -75.21 -76.76
C LEU A 158 -71.83 -75.36 -76.10
N PHE A 159 -72.86 -74.81 -76.75
CA PHE A 159 -74.24 -75.01 -76.36
C PHE A 159 -74.72 -76.43 -76.71
N ASP A 160 -75.28 -77.16 -75.75
CA ASP A 160 -75.72 -78.55 -75.96
C ASP A 160 -77.18 -78.68 -76.46
N HIS A 161 -77.80 -79.83 -76.22
CA HIS A 161 -79.07 -80.26 -76.78
C HIS A 161 -80.17 -80.49 -75.73
N ASP A 162 -79.94 -80.16 -74.47
CA ASP A 162 -80.94 -80.31 -73.40
C ASP A 162 -81.81 -79.05 -73.29
N ASP A 163 -83.02 -79.12 -73.87
CA ASP A 163 -83.97 -78.00 -73.86
C ASP A 163 -84.63 -77.76 -72.48
N ASP A 164 -84.42 -78.66 -71.50
CA ASP A 164 -85.01 -78.59 -70.16
C ASP A 164 -84.02 -78.08 -69.07
N VAL A 165 -82.71 -77.94 -69.37
CA VAL A 165 -81.65 -77.62 -68.38
C VAL A 165 -80.59 -76.63 -68.89
N ASP A 166 -80.51 -75.43 -68.29
CA ASP A 166 -79.38 -74.49 -68.49
C ASP A 166 -78.04 -75.14 -68.11
N GLN A 167 -77.02 -75.03 -68.98
CA GLN A 167 -75.67 -75.51 -68.70
C GLN A 167 -74.98 -74.62 -67.66
N VAL A 168 -74.55 -75.16 -66.52
CA VAL A 168 -73.88 -74.39 -65.45
C VAL A 168 -72.43 -74.85 -65.28
N TYR A 169 -71.51 -73.88 -65.30
CA TYR A 169 -70.08 -74.07 -64.98
C TYR A 169 -69.69 -73.11 -63.87
N ASN A 170 -68.82 -73.57 -62.96
CA ASN A 170 -68.32 -72.76 -61.86
C ASN A 170 -66.79 -72.60 -61.97
N VAL A 171 -66.34 -71.40 -61.62
CA VAL A 171 -64.93 -71.04 -61.50
C VAL A 171 -64.73 -70.62 -60.05
N HIS A 172 -64.05 -71.46 -59.29
CA HIS A 172 -63.77 -71.22 -57.89
C HIS A 172 -62.45 -70.48 -57.74
N LEU A 173 -62.49 -69.39 -56.99
CA LEU A 173 -61.42 -68.46 -56.70
C LEU A 173 -61.32 -68.32 -55.18
N THR A 174 -60.13 -68.06 -54.65
CA THR A 174 -59.91 -67.80 -53.21
C THR A 174 -59.07 -66.55 -53.05
N HIS A 175 -59.19 -65.84 -51.92
CA HIS A 175 -58.34 -64.69 -51.66
C HIS A 175 -56.88 -65.15 -51.48
N HIS A 176 -55.94 -64.42 -52.09
CA HIS A 176 -54.51 -64.64 -51.91
C HIS A 176 -54.11 -64.23 -50.48
N MET A 177 -53.44 -65.14 -49.78
CA MET A 177 -53.01 -64.95 -48.39
C MET A 177 -51.49 -64.77 -48.33
N THR A 178 -51.04 -63.55 -48.05
CA THR A 178 -49.60 -63.26 -47.84
C THR A 178 -49.23 -63.57 -46.39
N PRO A 179 -48.23 -64.41 -46.10
CA PRO A 179 -47.75 -64.60 -44.74
C PRO A 179 -47.08 -63.33 -44.22
N ILE A 180 -47.57 -62.83 -43.09
CA ILE A 180 -47.05 -61.66 -42.37
C ILE A 180 -46.47 -62.10 -41.03
N ASN A 181 -45.52 -61.32 -40.51
CA ASN A 181 -44.90 -61.54 -39.21
C ASN A 181 -44.61 -60.19 -38.56
N ASP A 182 -44.79 -60.10 -37.24
CA ASP A 182 -44.29 -58.99 -36.43
C ASP A 182 -43.49 -59.54 -35.23
N THR A 183 -42.56 -58.73 -34.73
CA THR A 183 -41.61 -59.10 -33.67
C THR A 183 -41.51 -57.99 -32.64
N LYS A 184 -42.06 -58.24 -31.47
CA LYS A 184 -41.97 -57.39 -30.29
C LYS A 184 -40.83 -57.89 -29.41
N THR A 185 -39.75 -57.10 -29.35
CA THR A 185 -38.73 -57.28 -28.32
C THR A 185 -39.09 -56.45 -27.08
N ILE A 186 -38.81 -56.99 -25.90
CA ILE A 186 -38.83 -56.30 -24.62
C ILE A 186 -37.45 -56.48 -23.98
N ASN A 187 -36.88 -55.39 -23.47
CA ASN A 187 -35.61 -55.37 -22.76
C ASN A 187 -35.83 -55.16 -21.26
N GLU A 188 -34.90 -55.64 -20.43
CA GLU A 188 -34.79 -55.25 -19.02
C GLU A 188 -33.44 -54.58 -18.79
N THR A 189 -33.43 -53.44 -18.10
CA THR A 189 -32.22 -52.82 -17.56
C THR A 189 -32.31 -52.78 -16.04
N ILE A 190 -31.32 -53.33 -15.33
CA ILE A 190 -31.21 -53.20 -13.88
C ILE A 190 -30.05 -52.26 -13.58
N HIS A 191 -30.39 -51.03 -13.18
CA HIS A 191 -29.42 -50.05 -12.70
C HIS A 191 -29.07 -50.32 -11.24
N TYR A 192 -27.79 -50.33 -10.92
CA TYR A 192 -27.29 -50.48 -9.54
C TYR A 192 -26.66 -49.16 -9.10
N ILE A 193 -27.29 -48.45 -8.17
CA ILE A 193 -26.86 -47.11 -7.72
C ILE A 193 -26.69 -47.03 -6.20
N TYR A 194 -25.95 -46.03 -5.73
CA TYR A 194 -25.97 -45.61 -4.33
C TYR A 194 -27.13 -44.63 -4.07
N GLU A 195 -27.44 -44.36 -2.79
CA GLU A 195 -28.48 -43.39 -2.39
C GLU A 195 -28.24 -41.95 -2.91
N ASP A 196 -27.03 -41.62 -3.38
CA ASP A 196 -26.70 -40.32 -3.98
C ASP A 196 -26.86 -40.27 -5.51
N GLY A 197 -27.38 -41.35 -6.12
CA GLY A 197 -27.63 -41.46 -7.56
C GLY A 197 -26.42 -41.85 -8.41
N LYS A 198 -25.23 -42.08 -7.83
CA LYS A 198 -24.08 -42.60 -8.60
C LYS A 198 -24.16 -44.12 -8.77
N THR A 199 -23.65 -44.63 -9.89
CA THR A 199 -23.49 -46.06 -10.19
C THR A 199 -22.67 -46.78 -9.10
N ALA A 200 -23.23 -47.84 -8.52
CA ALA A 200 -22.61 -48.72 -7.53
C ALA A 200 -22.06 -50.02 -8.14
N SER A 201 -22.68 -50.49 -9.22
CA SER A 201 -22.21 -51.59 -10.08
C SER A 201 -22.64 -51.29 -11.52
N PRO A 202 -21.92 -51.72 -12.56
CA PRO A 202 -22.40 -51.60 -13.95
C PRO A 202 -23.78 -52.21 -14.12
N ASP A 203 -24.62 -51.55 -14.92
CA ASP A 203 -25.99 -51.97 -15.20
C ASP A 203 -26.02 -53.38 -15.84
N VAL A 204 -26.96 -54.21 -15.42
CA VAL A 204 -27.22 -55.52 -16.04
C VAL A 204 -28.38 -55.38 -17.00
N VAL A 205 -28.13 -55.63 -18.28
CA VAL A 205 -29.17 -55.78 -19.30
C VAL A 205 -29.60 -57.25 -19.33
N GLY A 206 -30.87 -57.52 -19.08
CA GLY A 206 -31.45 -58.86 -19.17
C GLY A 206 -31.38 -59.41 -20.61
N THR A 207 -31.43 -60.73 -20.77
CA THR A 207 -31.58 -61.32 -22.11
C THR A 207 -32.95 -60.91 -22.66
N PRO A 208 -33.05 -60.20 -23.80
CA PRO A 208 -34.33 -59.65 -24.25
C PRO A 208 -35.38 -60.73 -24.50
N VAL A 209 -36.59 -60.47 -24.03
CA VAL A 209 -37.74 -61.35 -24.30
C VAL A 209 -38.30 -60.97 -25.67
N VAL A 210 -38.32 -61.92 -26.59
CA VAL A 210 -38.73 -61.70 -27.98
C VAL A 210 -40.03 -62.45 -28.26
N PHE A 211 -41.13 -61.72 -28.30
CA PHE A 211 -42.40 -62.21 -28.81
C PHE A 211 -42.42 -62.08 -30.33
N THR A 212 -42.79 -63.17 -30.99
CA THR A 212 -43.06 -63.22 -32.43
C THR A 212 -44.50 -63.64 -32.64
N HIS A 213 -45.19 -63.05 -33.60
CA HIS A 213 -46.42 -63.65 -34.10
C HIS A 213 -46.46 -63.63 -35.61
N ASP A 214 -46.93 -64.75 -36.15
CA ASP A 214 -47.22 -64.99 -37.54
C ASP A 214 -48.71 -64.72 -37.79
N GLY A 215 -49.02 -64.28 -39.00
CA GLY A 215 -50.39 -64.08 -39.45
C GLY A 215 -50.46 -64.21 -40.96
N GLU A 216 -51.66 -64.03 -41.49
CA GLU A 216 -51.88 -63.95 -42.93
C GLU A 216 -52.63 -62.66 -43.26
N ARG A 217 -52.20 -61.96 -44.31
CA ARG A 217 -52.95 -60.86 -44.90
C ARG A 217 -53.75 -61.37 -46.10
N ASP A 218 -55.06 -61.21 -45.99
CA ASP A 218 -56.01 -61.28 -47.09
C ASP A 218 -55.79 -60.03 -47.98
N GLU A 219 -55.12 -60.20 -49.11
CA GLU A 219 -54.72 -59.08 -49.99
C GLU A 219 -55.91 -58.48 -50.78
N VAL A 220 -57.01 -59.23 -50.92
CA VAL A 220 -58.25 -58.75 -51.57
C VAL A 220 -58.96 -57.71 -50.71
N THR A 221 -59.03 -57.95 -49.40
CA THR A 221 -59.72 -57.07 -48.44
C THR A 221 -58.76 -56.21 -47.60
N ASN A 222 -57.45 -56.41 -47.78
CA ASN A 222 -56.35 -55.84 -46.98
C ASN A 222 -56.62 -56.00 -45.47
N LYS A 223 -56.98 -57.21 -45.04
CA LYS A 223 -57.21 -57.56 -43.64
C LYS A 223 -56.15 -58.53 -43.15
N GLU A 224 -55.70 -58.30 -41.93
CA GLU A 224 -54.70 -59.13 -41.28
C GLU A 224 -55.36 -60.03 -40.25
N HIS A 225 -55.16 -61.34 -40.38
CA HIS A 225 -55.52 -62.32 -39.37
C HIS A 225 -54.24 -62.79 -38.68
N TRP A 226 -53.96 -62.17 -37.54
CA TRP A 226 -52.82 -62.50 -36.69
C TRP A 226 -53.13 -63.70 -35.78
N ASN A 227 -52.17 -64.61 -35.62
CA ASN A 227 -52.23 -65.66 -34.59
C ASN A 227 -51.82 -65.11 -33.22
N ASP A 228 -52.04 -65.94 -32.19
CA ASP A 228 -51.55 -65.69 -30.83
C ASP A 228 -50.02 -65.56 -30.79
N TRP A 229 -49.53 -64.67 -29.94
CA TRP A 229 -48.09 -64.42 -29.77
C TRP A 229 -47.35 -65.63 -29.19
N LYS A 230 -46.19 -65.92 -29.77
CA LYS A 230 -45.29 -67.02 -29.41
C LYS A 230 -43.97 -66.45 -28.90
N SER A 231 -43.41 -67.06 -27.88
CA SER A 231 -42.03 -66.81 -27.43
C SER A 231 -41.44 -68.12 -26.91
N GLU A 232 -40.12 -68.27 -26.99
CA GLU A 232 -39.40 -69.36 -26.33
C GLU A 232 -39.34 -69.16 -24.79
N LYS A 233 -39.57 -67.94 -24.31
CA LYS A 233 -39.56 -67.57 -22.89
C LYS A 233 -40.48 -66.36 -22.62
N ASP A 234 -41.29 -66.40 -21.57
CA ASP A 234 -42.23 -65.32 -21.22
C ASP A 234 -41.78 -64.48 -20.00
N SER A 235 -40.53 -64.64 -19.52
CA SER A 235 -40.02 -63.94 -18.34
C SER A 235 -38.54 -63.54 -18.41
N PHE A 236 -38.17 -62.50 -17.66
CA PHE A 236 -36.79 -62.21 -17.28
C PHE A 236 -36.42 -62.97 -16.00
N ASP A 237 -35.23 -63.59 -15.96
CA ASP A 237 -34.79 -64.40 -14.81
C ASP A 237 -34.56 -63.54 -13.56
N ALA A 238 -34.67 -64.15 -12.38
CA ALA A 238 -34.33 -63.47 -11.13
C ALA A 238 -32.83 -63.14 -11.06
N VAL A 239 -32.47 -61.86 -11.11
CA VAL A 239 -31.08 -61.39 -11.09
C VAL A 239 -30.63 -61.12 -9.66
N LYS A 240 -29.63 -61.86 -9.19
CA LYS A 240 -28.96 -61.59 -7.90
C LYS A 240 -28.23 -60.23 -7.98
N SER A 241 -28.49 -59.35 -7.02
CA SER A 241 -27.81 -58.05 -6.97
C SER A 241 -26.33 -58.24 -6.57
N PRO A 242 -25.36 -57.61 -7.28
CA PRO A 242 -23.93 -57.76 -7.01
C PRO A 242 -23.51 -57.45 -5.57
N GLU A 243 -22.47 -58.13 -5.07
CA GLU A 243 -21.89 -57.83 -3.76
C GLU A 243 -21.00 -56.57 -3.85
N VAL A 244 -21.46 -55.46 -3.24
CA VAL A 244 -20.72 -54.20 -3.19
C VAL A 244 -20.20 -54.01 -1.75
N ALA A 245 -18.90 -54.18 -1.54
CA ALA A 245 -18.30 -54.19 -0.19
C ALA A 245 -18.63 -52.91 0.61
N GLY A 246 -19.20 -53.10 1.81
CA GLY A 246 -19.68 -52.03 2.70
C GLY A 246 -21.07 -51.49 2.35
N TYR A 247 -21.82 -52.12 1.44
CA TYR A 247 -23.17 -51.70 1.08
C TYR A 247 -24.11 -52.90 0.95
N THR A 248 -25.32 -52.77 1.49
CA THR A 248 -26.40 -53.74 1.27
C THR A 248 -27.40 -53.15 0.26
N PRO A 249 -27.74 -53.88 -0.83
CA PRO A 249 -28.81 -53.46 -1.73
C PRO A 249 -30.17 -53.52 -1.02
N ASP A 250 -31.05 -52.56 -1.31
CA ASP A 250 -32.45 -52.58 -0.91
C ASP A 250 -33.22 -53.81 -1.45
N ILE A 251 -32.83 -54.28 -2.63
CA ILE A 251 -33.32 -55.49 -3.29
C ILE A 251 -32.14 -56.46 -3.48
N ASP A 252 -32.01 -57.43 -2.58
CA ASP A 252 -30.94 -58.45 -2.58
C ASP A 252 -30.93 -59.34 -3.84
N THR A 253 -32.12 -59.64 -4.37
CA THR A 253 -32.33 -60.37 -5.62
C THR A 253 -33.52 -59.73 -6.31
N VAL A 254 -33.34 -59.20 -7.53
CA VAL A 254 -34.43 -58.71 -8.36
C VAL A 254 -35.25 -59.93 -8.81
N PRO A 255 -36.57 -59.99 -8.54
CA PRO A 255 -37.37 -61.17 -8.81
C PRO A 255 -37.65 -61.35 -10.30
N GLU A 256 -37.86 -62.60 -10.70
CA GLU A 256 -38.41 -62.97 -12.02
C GLU A 256 -39.69 -62.17 -12.29
N ILE A 257 -39.82 -61.64 -13.51
CA ILE A 257 -41.05 -61.03 -13.99
C ILE A 257 -41.46 -61.66 -15.32
N LYS A 258 -42.73 -62.08 -15.38
CA LYS A 258 -43.39 -62.40 -16.64
C LYS A 258 -43.83 -61.11 -17.33
N VAL A 259 -43.70 -61.08 -18.65
CA VAL A 259 -44.08 -59.95 -19.51
C VAL A 259 -45.01 -60.41 -20.62
N GLU A 260 -45.81 -59.50 -21.14
CA GLU A 260 -46.72 -59.72 -22.27
C GLU A 260 -46.30 -58.85 -23.48
N PRO A 261 -46.66 -59.21 -24.73
CA PRO A 261 -46.30 -58.44 -25.93
C PRO A 261 -46.74 -56.95 -25.93
N ILE A 262 -47.67 -56.57 -25.05
CA ILE A 262 -48.12 -55.18 -24.91
C ILE A 262 -47.21 -54.32 -24.01
N ASP A 263 -46.31 -54.93 -23.24
CA ASP A 263 -45.51 -54.23 -22.23
C ASP A 263 -44.39 -53.36 -22.84
N SER A 264 -43.95 -52.36 -22.07
CA SER A 264 -42.75 -51.58 -22.38
C SER A 264 -41.48 -52.29 -21.90
N ASP A 265 -40.32 -51.81 -22.34
CA ASP A 265 -39.05 -52.16 -21.70
C ASP A 265 -39.09 -51.82 -20.19
N ILE A 266 -38.35 -52.61 -19.41
CA ILE A 266 -38.38 -52.61 -17.95
C ILE A 266 -37.07 -52.04 -17.41
N ASP A 267 -37.06 -50.77 -17.06
CA ASP A 267 -35.97 -50.17 -16.30
C ASP A 267 -36.23 -50.33 -14.79
N ARG A 268 -35.25 -50.88 -14.09
CA ARG A 268 -35.26 -51.16 -12.65
C ARG A 268 -34.09 -50.49 -11.97
N THR A 269 -34.22 -50.25 -10.67
CA THR A 269 -33.17 -49.63 -9.87
C THR A 269 -33.05 -50.33 -8.54
N VAL A 270 -31.83 -50.76 -8.22
CA VAL A 270 -31.43 -51.32 -6.92
C VAL A 270 -30.55 -50.29 -6.24
N THR A 271 -30.94 -49.87 -5.03
CA THR A 271 -30.26 -48.84 -4.26
C THR A 271 -29.39 -49.47 -3.17
N TYR A 272 -28.07 -49.31 -3.31
CA TYR A 272 -27.08 -49.71 -2.33
C TYR A 272 -27.02 -48.70 -1.19
N LYS A 273 -27.50 -49.12 -0.03
CA LYS A 273 -27.40 -48.39 1.22
C LYS A 273 -26.07 -48.75 1.89
N ALA A 274 -25.34 -47.75 2.37
CA ALA A 274 -24.10 -48.00 3.10
C ALA A 274 -24.40 -48.78 4.38
N ASP A 275 -23.68 -49.87 4.61
CA ASP A 275 -23.83 -50.68 5.82
C ASP A 275 -23.54 -49.84 7.07
N GLU A 276 -24.30 -50.06 8.15
CA GLU A 276 -23.97 -49.51 9.47
C GLU A 276 -22.74 -50.24 10.02
N GLN A 277 -21.62 -49.54 9.99
CA GLN A 277 -20.35 -49.95 10.57
C GLN A 277 -20.24 -49.50 12.02
N LYS A 278 -19.33 -50.15 12.74
CA LYS A 278 -19.08 -49.91 14.16
C LYS A 278 -17.59 -49.75 14.39
N ALA A 279 -17.24 -48.74 15.17
CA ALA A 279 -15.89 -48.50 15.61
C ALA A 279 -15.85 -48.40 17.14
N LYS A 280 -14.79 -48.92 17.75
CA LYS A 280 -14.65 -49.07 19.20
C LYS A 280 -13.31 -48.51 19.66
N LEU A 281 -13.34 -47.39 20.36
CA LEU A 281 -12.18 -46.80 21.01
C LEU A 281 -12.05 -47.37 22.42
N ARG A 282 -10.89 -47.99 22.67
CA ARG A 282 -10.53 -48.66 23.93
C ARG A 282 -9.39 -47.89 24.57
N PHE A 283 -9.34 -47.82 25.88
CA PHE A 283 -8.34 -47.05 26.61
C PHE A 283 -7.41 -48.01 27.36
N TYR A 284 -6.16 -48.09 26.94
CA TYR A 284 -5.18 -49.03 27.48
C TYR A 284 -4.08 -48.33 28.26
N ASP A 285 -3.69 -49.00 29.34
CA ASP A 285 -2.72 -48.55 30.33
C ASP A 285 -1.39 -49.27 30.08
N ASP A 286 -0.46 -48.58 29.42
CA ASP A 286 0.91 -49.07 29.18
C ASP A 286 1.75 -49.12 30.47
N THR A 287 1.25 -48.60 31.61
CA THR A 287 1.94 -48.68 32.91
C THR A 287 1.50 -49.88 33.73
N ASP A 288 0.19 -50.11 33.84
CA ASP A 288 -0.39 -51.25 34.56
C ASP A 288 -0.66 -52.48 33.66
N HIS A 289 -0.39 -52.38 32.36
CA HIS A 289 -0.60 -53.41 31.31
C HIS A 289 -2.03 -53.97 31.25
N LYS A 290 -3.03 -53.10 31.34
CA LYS A 290 -4.47 -53.44 31.38
C LYS A 290 -5.32 -52.40 30.67
N PHE A 291 -6.59 -52.71 30.38
CA PHE A 291 -7.55 -51.69 29.96
C PHE A 291 -8.02 -50.86 31.17
N ILE A 292 -8.25 -49.56 30.98
CA ILE A 292 -8.60 -48.61 32.04
C ILE A 292 -10.08 -48.82 32.43
N GLU A 293 -10.32 -49.56 33.52
CA GLU A 293 -11.68 -49.95 33.96
C GLU A 293 -12.64 -48.76 34.19
N LEU A 294 -12.12 -47.58 34.52
CA LEU A 294 -12.89 -46.34 34.71
C LEU A 294 -13.23 -45.60 33.40
N ALA A 295 -12.66 -46.02 32.27
CA ALA A 295 -12.93 -45.52 30.93
C ALA A 295 -13.39 -46.67 30.02
N PRO A 296 -14.68 -47.10 30.10
CA PRO A 296 -15.25 -48.13 29.24
C PRO A 296 -15.04 -47.87 27.74
N ASP A 297 -14.99 -48.96 26.97
CA ASP A 297 -14.89 -48.92 25.50
C ASP A 297 -16.00 -48.03 24.89
N ILE A 298 -15.63 -46.95 24.21
CA ILE A 298 -16.58 -46.07 23.52
C ILE A 298 -16.87 -46.66 22.16
N ASN A 299 -18.13 -46.97 21.92
CA ASN A 299 -18.63 -47.45 20.65
C ASN A 299 -19.26 -46.28 19.89
N THR A 300 -18.92 -46.15 18.61
CA THR A 300 -19.54 -45.20 17.67
C THR A 300 -20.00 -45.97 16.43
N THR A 301 -21.11 -45.57 15.83
CA THR A 301 -21.64 -46.21 14.62
C THR A 301 -21.84 -45.18 13.52
N GLY A 302 -21.82 -45.64 12.27
CA GLY A 302 -21.95 -44.78 11.11
C GLY A 302 -21.94 -45.56 9.81
N GLN A 303 -22.15 -44.88 8.70
CA GLN A 303 -22.17 -45.50 7.38
C GLN A 303 -20.74 -45.84 6.91
N SER A 304 -20.61 -46.97 6.21
CA SER A 304 -19.38 -47.38 5.51
C SER A 304 -18.77 -46.23 4.70
N ASN A 305 -17.46 -46.02 4.81
CA ASN A 305 -16.69 -44.89 4.27
C ASN A 305 -17.02 -43.50 4.86
N GLY A 306 -17.90 -43.39 5.86
CA GLY A 306 -18.11 -42.15 6.63
C GLY A 306 -16.97 -41.88 7.63
N ASN A 307 -16.75 -40.63 8.04
CA ASN A 307 -15.66 -40.26 8.96
C ASN A 307 -15.91 -40.79 10.39
N ILE A 308 -14.92 -41.47 10.98
CA ILE A 308 -14.98 -41.92 12.38
C ILE A 308 -14.66 -40.76 13.32
N SER A 309 -15.49 -40.56 14.34
CA SER A 309 -15.22 -39.65 15.45
C SER A 309 -15.76 -40.21 16.76
N PHE A 310 -14.94 -40.19 17.79
CA PHE A 310 -15.30 -40.57 19.15
C PHE A 310 -15.46 -39.32 20.01
N ASN A 311 -16.65 -39.12 20.61
CA ASN A 311 -16.84 -38.15 21.68
C ASN A 311 -16.34 -38.78 22.99
N VAL A 312 -15.20 -38.34 23.51
CA VAL A 312 -14.56 -38.92 24.70
C VAL A 312 -14.92 -38.11 25.95
N PRO A 313 -15.76 -38.63 26.87
CA PRO A 313 -16.23 -37.88 28.04
C PRO A 313 -15.36 -38.10 29.29
N TYR A 314 -14.27 -38.85 29.19
CA TYR A 314 -13.43 -39.27 30.31
C TYR A 314 -12.27 -38.30 30.55
N ASP A 315 -11.98 -38.03 31.82
CA ASP A 315 -10.85 -37.18 32.22
C ASP A 315 -9.55 -37.97 32.32
N PHE A 316 -8.69 -37.83 31.30
CA PHE A 316 -7.34 -38.39 31.27
C PHE A 316 -6.29 -37.42 31.85
N SER A 317 -6.65 -36.44 32.68
CA SER A 317 -5.70 -35.45 33.24
C SER A 317 -4.54 -36.09 34.01
N ASN A 318 -4.75 -37.24 34.66
CA ASN A 318 -3.72 -38.00 35.38
C ASN A 318 -2.97 -39.03 34.51
N TYR A 319 -3.26 -39.09 33.21
CA TYR A 319 -2.64 -40.00 32.22
C TYR A 319 -1.90 -39.21 31.13
N SER A 320 -0.77 -39.72 30.66
CA SER A 320 -0.05 -39.23 29.49
C SER A 320 -0.48 -40.02 28.27
N PHE A 321 -1.22 -39.39 27.36
CA PHE A 321 -1.50 -39.94 26.03
C PHE A 321 -0.19 -40.17 25.26
N ILE A 322 -0.08 -41.32 24.59
CA ILE A 322 1.09 -41.72 23.81
C ILE A 322 0.75 -41.72 22.32
N GLU A 323 -0.32 -42.43 21.96
CA GLU A 323 -0.78 -42.66 20.59
C GLU A 323 -2.16 -43.31 20.57
N VAL A 324 -2.76 -43.36 19.38
CA VAL A 324 -3.76 -44.36 19.03
C VAL A 324 -3.19 -45.22 17.92
N ASP A 325 -3.44 -46.52 17.97
CA ASP A 325 -3.32 -47.42 16.82
C ASP A 325 -4.68 -48.06 16.49
N SER A 326 -4.76 -48.73 15.34
CA SER A 326 -5.92 -49.49 14.90
C SER A 326 -5.75 -51.01 15.08
N SER A 327 -5.08 -51.44 16.15
CA SER A 327 -4.91 -52.85 16.51
C SER A 327 -6.06 -53.35 17.39
N ASN A 328 -6.21 -54.67 17.49
CA ASN A 328 -7.01 -55.33 18.53
C ASN A 328 -6.14 -55.88 19.69
N ASP A 329 -4.82 -55.93 19.52
CA ASP A 329 -3.83 -56.30 20.53
C ASP A 329 -3.03 -55.06 20.96
N PRO A 330 -3.10 -54.62 22.24
CA PRO A 330 -2.34 -53.47 22.75
C PRO A 330 -0.81 -53.66 22.73
N ALA A 331 -0.30 -54.86 22.42
CA ALA A 331 1.13 -55.06 22.17
C ALA A 331 1.57 -54.65 20.74
N ASP A 332 0.64 -54.58 19.77
CA ASP A 332 0.96 -54.30 18.36
C ASP A 332 0.74 -52.83 17.97
N LYS A 333 1.79 -52.03 18.18
CA LYS A 333 1.85 -50.60 17.83
C LYS A 333 2.24 -50.34 16.37
N SER A 334 2.10 -51.31 15.46
CA SER A 334 2.52 -51.17 14.05
C SER A 334 1.67 -50.17 13.26
N ASN A 335 0.36 -50.09 13.54
CA ASN A 335 -0.62 -49.28 12.81
C ASN A 335 -0.94 -47.96 13.54
N LYS A 336 0.09 -47.22 13.95
CA LYS A 336 -0.05 -45.92 14.62
C LYS A 336 -0.78 -44.89 13.75
N LEU A 337 -1.77 -44.23 14.34
CA LEU A 337 -2.49 -43.11 13.75
C LEU A 337 -1.82 -41.76 14.02
N ASN A 338 -2.07 -40.79 13.12
CA ASN A 338 -1.56 -39.43 13.27
C ASN A 338 -2.46 -38.59 14.19
N GLY A 339 -1.87 -38.05 15.25
CA GLY A 339 -2.48 -37.07 16.16
C GLY A 339 -1.66 -36.92 17.45
N ASP A 340 -1.20 -35.69 17.75
CA ASP A 340 -0.35 -35.42 18.92
C ASP A 340 -1.12 -35.47 20.26
N THR A 341 -2.45 -35.36 20.20
CA THR A 341 -3.38 -35.45 21.34
C THR A 341 -4.65 -36.18 20.90
N LEU A 342 -5.32 -36.86 21.84
CA LEU A 342 -6.47 -37.74 21.58
C LEU A 342 -7.62 -37.08 20.79
N ASP A 343 -7.87 -35.78 21.02
CA ASP A 343 -8.85 -34.94 20.34
C ASP A 343 -8.48 -34.59 18.87
N LYS A 344 -7.24 -34.85 18.47
CA LYS A 344 -6.69 -34.57 17.13
C LYS A 344 -6.31 -35.84 16.36
N VAL A 345 -6.58 -37.02 16.92
CA VAL A 345 -6.35 -38.29 16.25
C VAL A 345 -7.29 -38.40 15.05
N ASN A 346 -6.72 -38.59 13.87
CA ASN A 346 -7.49 -38.92 12.69
C ASN A 346 -7.75 -40.44 12.69
N TYR A 347 -8.93 -40.85 13.16
CA TYR A 347 -9.41 -42.24 13.14
C TYR A 347 -9.74 -42.75 11.73
N GLY A 348 -9.66 -41.89 10.71
CA GLY A 348 -10.01 -42.23 9.33
C GLY A 348 -11.52 -42.42 9.14
N ASN A 349 -11.87 -43.29 8.20
CA ASN A 349 -13.26 -43.57 7.86
C ASN A 349 -13.65 -44.99 8.29
N PHE A 350 -14.94 -45.18 8.53
CA PHE A 350 -15.54 -46.51 8.68
C PHE A 350 -15.18 -47.36 7.47
N ASP A 351 -14.79 -48.61 7.68
CA ASP A 351 -14.43 -49.48 6.56
C ASP A 351 -15.67 -50.08 5.86
N LYS A 352 -15.63 -51.38 5.57
CA LYS A 352 -16.57 -52.10 4.72
C LYS A 352 -16.94 -53.47 5.28
N ASP A 353 -16.40 -53.91 6.42
CA ASP A 353 -16.71 -55.20 7.03
C ASP A 353 -17.70 -55.08 8.20
N LYS A 354 -19.00 -55.16 7.87
CA LYS A 354 -20.11 -55.14 8.83
C LYS A 354 -20.09 -56.28 9.86
N ASN A 355 -19.16 -57.23 9.77
CA ASN A 355 -19.03 -58.36 10.69
C ASN A 355 -17.99 -58.11 11.80
N THR A 356 -17.13 -57.10 11.67
CA THR A 356 -16.08 -56.81 12.66
C THR A 356 -16.07 -55.33 13.05
N ASP A 357 -16.21 -55.04 14.35
CA ASP A 357 -16.02 -53.66 14.83
C ASP A 357 -14.57 -53.22 14.59
N GLN A 358 -14.34 -52.05 13.99
CA GLN A 358 -13.01 -51.46 13.90
C GLN A 358 -12.52 -51.07 15.29
N ILE A 359 -11.48 -51.75 15.79
CA ILE A 359 -10.92 -51.47 17.11
C ILE A 359 -9.79 -50.44 16.98
N PHE A 360 -9.83 -49.45 17.87
CA PHE A 360 -8.78 -48.48 18.08
C PHE A 360 -8.37 -48.53 19.55
N ILE A 361 -7.07 -48.56 19.82
CA ILE A 361 -6.55 -48.54 21.19
C ILE A 361 -5.83 -47.23 21.41
N ALA A 362 -6.37 -46.40 22.31
CA ALA A 362 -5.70 -45.22 22.83
C ALA A 362 -4.78 -45.65 23.98
N HIS A 363 -3.48 -45.48 23.76
CA HIS A 363 -2.43 -45.86 24.71
C HIS A 363 -2.08 -44.69 25.63
N PHE A 364 -2.06 -44.98 26.92
CA PHE A 364 -1.69 -44.04 27.98
C PHE A 364 -0.66 -44.66 28.91
N THR A 365 0.27 -43.84 29.40
CA THR A 365 1.02 -44.14 30.64
C THR A 365 0.42 -43.34 31.79
N HIS A 366 0.58 -43.79 33.03
CA HIS A 366 0.31 -42.95 34.20
C HIS A 366 1.20 -41.70 34.14
N LYS A 367 0.63 -40.51 34.35
CA LYS A 367 1.47 -39.35 34.71
C LYS A 367 2.00 -39.62 36.11
N THR A 368 3.25 -40.02 36.21
CA THR A 368 3.95 -39.99 37.48
C THR A 368 4.18 -38.54 37.86
N ALA A 369 3.49 -38.06 38.90
CA ALA A 369 4.00 -36.88 39.59
C ALA A 369 5.35 -37.27 40.21
N PRO A 370 6.42 -36.49 40.00
CA PRO A 370 7.64 -36.71 40.75
C PRO A 370 7.29 -36.51 42.23
N VAL A 371 7.40 -37.58 43.03
CA VAL A 371 7.61 -37.41 44.46
C VAL A 371 9.04 -36.92 44.55
N LYS A 372 9.13 -35.60 44.52
CA LYS A 372 10.26 -34.81 44.96
C LYS A 372 9.82 -34.08 46.22
N ASP A 373 9.47 -34.87 47.24
CA ASP A 373 9.27 -34.33 48.59
C ASP A 373 10.67 -34.08 49.17
N THR A 374 11.02 -32.80 49.26
CA THR A 374 12.31 -32.32 49.74
C THR A 374 12.14 -31.74 51.12
N LYS A 375 12.25 -32.60 52.14
CA LYS A 375 12.67 -32.17 53.46
C LYS A 375 14.15 -31.79 53.38
N THR A 376 14.42 -30.52 53.10
CA THR A 376 15.64 -29.90 53.60
C THR A 376 15.62 -30.00 55.13
N VAL A 377 16.73 -30.49 55.68
CA VAL A 377 17.12 -30.10 57.04
C VAL A 377 18.22 -29.07 56.85
N THR A 378 18.11 -27.99 57.61
CA THR A 378 18.94 -26.80 57.49
C THR A 378 19.84 -26.72 58.72
N GLU A 379 21.15 -26.66 58.51
CA GLU A 379 22.10 -26.05 59.46
C GLU A 379 22.47 -24.70 58.84
N THR A 380 22.70 -23.68 59.63
CA THR A 380 22.88 -22.31 59.11
C THR A 380 23.91 -21.58 59.98
N VAL A 381 24.23 -20.29 59.84
CA VAL A 381 25.15 -19.64 60.81
C VAL A 381 24.79 -18.21 61.19
N HIS A 382 24.37 -18.02 62.45
CA HIS A 382 24.34 -16.73 63.13
C HIS A 382 25.77 -16.31 63.48
N TYR A 383 26.46 -15.67 62.54
CA TYR A 383 27.63 -14.86 62.81
C TYR A 383 27.14 -13.44 63.16
N VAL A 384 26.91 -13.16 64.45
CA VAL A 384 26.46 -11.83 64.94
C VAL A 384 27.55 -11.11 65.71
N TYR A 385 27.48 -9.78 65.79
CA TYR A 385 28.25 -8.98 66.73
C TYR A 385 27.61 -9.01 68.14
N GLU A 386 28.30 -8.51 69.18
CA GLU A 386 27.78 -8.48 70.56
C GLU A 386 26.45 -7.71 70.74
N ASP A 387 26.07 -6.84 69.79
CA ASP A 387 24.80 -6.12 69.79
C ASP A 387 23.64 -6.89 69.11
N GLY A 388 23.91 -8.08 68.58
CA GLY A 388 22.97 -8.91 67.84
C GLY A 388 22.81 -8.55 66.37
N THR A 389 23.56 -7.59 65.84
CA THR A 389 23.57 -7.27 64.40
C THR A 389 24.45 -8.24 63.61
N LYS A 390 24.31 -8.24 62.28
CA LYS A 390 24.97 -9.17 61.37
C LYS A 390 26.48 -8.90 61.29
N ALA A 391 27.30 -9.88 61.68
CA ALA A 391 28.75 -9.83 61.51
C ALA A 391 29.21 -10.39 60.15
N HIS A 392 28.71 -11.56 59.73
CA HIS A 392 29.08 -12.17 58.44
C HIS A 392 27.85 -12.70 57.69
N ASP A 393 28.03 -13.02 56.40
CA ASP A 393 27.03 -13.71 55.60
C ASP A 393 26.76 -15.15 56.04
N ASP A 394 25.54 -15.59 55.73
CA ASP A 394 24.98 -16.79 56.32
C ASP A 394 25.55 -18.06 55.69
N VAL A 395 26.13 -18.92 56.51
CA VAL A 395 26.51 -20.28 56.06
C VAL A 395 25.31 -21.19 56.24
N GLN A 396 24.25 -20.89 55.48
CA GLN A 396 23.07 -21.74 55.29
C GLN A 396 23.46 -23.01 54.51
N LYS A 397 23.79 -24.07 55.25
CA LYS A 397 24.02 -25.41 54.73
C LYS A 397 22.68 -26.15 54.68
N GLU A 398 22.19 -26.39 53.47
CA GLU A 398 21.07 -27.30 53.26
C GLU A 398 21.56 -28.71 52.92
N VAL A 399 21.24 -29.70 53.78
CA VAL A 399 21.27 -31.11 53.36
C VAL A 399 19.86 -31.53 52.99
N THR A 400 19.47 -31.21 51.76
CA THR A 400 18.22 -31.67 51.17
C THR A 400 18.14 -33.20 51.23
N PHE A 401 17.28 -33.75 52.09
CA PHE A 401 16.87 -35.14 51.96
C PHE A 401 15.85 -35.18 50.85
N THR A 402 16.13 -36.00 49.85
CA THR A 402 15.20 -36.19 48.74
C THR A 402 14.45 -37.49 48.99
N LYS A 403 13.15 -37.41 49.26
CA LYS A 403 12.24 -38.48 48.90
C LYS A 403 12.21 -38.43 47.38
N THR A 404 12.98 -39.29 46.73
CA THR A 404 12.83 -39.51 45.28
C THR A 404 11.94 -40.73 45.12
N GLY A 405 10.83 -40.52 44.44
CA GLY A 405 10.00 -41.58 43.90
C GLY A 405 9.05 -41.02 42.86
N THR A 406 8.15 -41.87 42.42
CA THR A 406 6.99 -41.48 41.63
C THR A 406 5.77 -41.65 42.50
N LYS A 407 4.97 -40.58 42.65
CA LYS A 407 3.57 -40.77 43.01
C LYS A 407 2.84 -41.04 41.72
N ASP A 408 2.22 -42.19 41.68
CA ASP A 408 1.28 -42.53 40.66
C ASP A 408 0.04 -41.63 40.81
N LEU A 409 -0.28 -40.81 39.79
CA LEU A 409 -1.47 -39.94 39.86
C LEU A 409 -2.77 -40.70 39.60
N VAL A 410 -2.70 -41.96 39.15
CA VAL A 410 -3.87 -42.79 38.84
C VAL A 410 -4.17 -43.73 40.01
N THR A 411 -3.23 -44.59 40.39
CA THR A 411 -3.41 -45.54 41.49
C THR A 411 -3.24 -44.88 42.86
N GLY A 412 -2.61 -43.70 42.92
CA GLY A 412 -2.29 -43.00 44.16
C GLY A 412 -1.11 -43.61 44.93
N GLU A 413 -0.55 -44.74 44.50
CA GLU A 413 0.58 -45.38 45.16
C GLU A 413 1.83 -44.47 45.17
N GLU A 414 2.55 -44.50 46.28
CA GLU A 414 3.77 -43.70 46.47
C GLU A 414 5.00 -44.61 46.62
N LYS A 415 5.58 -45.04 45.50
CA LYS A 415 6.83 -45.82 45.50
C LYS A 415 8.03 -44.87 45.61
N SER A 416 8.31 -44.42 46.84
CA SER A 416 9.39 -43.47 47.13
C SER A 416 10.31 -43.93 48.25
N ASN A 417 11.55 -43.43 48.24
CA ASN A 417 12.53 -43.69 49.29
C ASN A 417 13.30 -42.40 49.61
N TRP A 418 13.41 -42.06 50.90
CA TRP A 418 14.31 -41.00 51.36
C TRP A 418 15.77 -41.43 51.21
N SER A 419 16.66 -40.47 50.88
CA SER A 419 18.12 -40.63 50.94
C SER A 419 18.60 -41.05 52.35
N LYS A 420 19.86 -41.52 52.53
CA LYS A 420 20.34 -41.79 53.91
C LYS A 420 20.44 -40.46 54.64
N SER A 421 20.54 -40.54 55.97
CA SER A 421 21.24 -39.59 56.81
C SER A 421 22.49 -39.03 56.13
N LYS A 422 22.72 -37.73 56.31
CA LYS A 422 23.84 -36.97 55.75
C LYS A 422 24.56 -36.27 56.91
N GLU A 423 25.85 -36.02 56.75
CA GLU A 423 26.64 -35.26 57.72
C GLU A 423 26.77 -33.81 57.23
N PHE A 424 26.50 -32.85 58.10
CA PHE A 424 26.97 -31.48 57.96
C PHE A 424 28.44 -31.48 58.37
N GLU A 425 29.33 -31.35 57.39
CA GLU A 425 30.77 -31.21 57.61
C GLU A 425 31.07 -29.98 58.49
N GLU A 426 32.21 -29.98 59.18
CA GLU A 426 32.64 -28.88 60.06
C GLU A 426 32.54 -27.51 59.35
N VAL A 427 32.01 -26.48 60.01
CA VAL A 427 32.20 -25.07 59.59
C VAL A 427 33.39 -24.51 60.36
N VAL A 428 34.17 -23.62 59.72
CA VAL A 428 35.11 -22.75 60.43
C VAL A 428 34.47 -21.37 60.49
N SER A 429 34.55 -20.70 61.63
CA SER A 429 34.06 -19.33 61.76
C SER A 429 34.97 -18.40 60.95
N PRO A 430 34.43 -17.55 60.05
CA PRO A 430 35.22 -16.60 59.29
C PRO A 430 36.10 -15.72 60.17
N GLU A 431 37.33 -15.48 59.73
CA GLU A 431 38.17 -14.45 60.30
C GLU A 431 37.60 -13.08 59.88
N ILE A 432 36.98 -12.37 60.83
CA ILE A 432 36.51 -10.99 60.64
C ILE A 432 37.60 -10.09 61.22
N ALA A 433 38.18 -9.22 60.38
CA ALA A 433 39.26 -8.34 60.82
C ALA A 433 38.79 -7.44 61.98
N GLY A 434 39.60 -7.30 63.04
CA GLY A 434 39.24 -6.54 64.23
C GLY A 434 38.15 -7.16 65.10
N TYR A 435 37.76 -8.42 64.88
CA TYR A 435 36.69 -9.10 65.62
C TYR A 435 37.01 -10.57 65.93
N THR A 436 36.95 -10.96 67.20
CA THR A 436 37.20 -12.35 67.64
C THR A 436 35.89 -13.13 67.82
N PRO A 437 35.67 -14.31 67.18
CA PRO A 437 34.51 -15.16 67.43
C PRO A 437 34.60 -15.88 68.80
N ASP A 438 33.45 -16.05 69.46
CA ASP A 438 33.33 -16.88 70.68
C ASP A 438 33.57 -18.38 70.44
N GLN A 439 33.47 -18.82 69.18
CA GLN A 439 33.70 -20.18 68.71
C GLN A 439 34.44 -20.13 67.37
N GLU A 440 35.74 -20.46 67.36
CA GLU A 440 36.55 -20.56 66.13
C GLU A 440 35.99 -21.61 65.13
N LYS A 441 35.37 -22.68 65.65
CA LYS A 441 35.00 -23.87 64.88
C LYS A 441 33.68 -24.49 65.31
N ILE A 442 33.06 -25.12 64.32
CA ILE A 442 31.68 -25.59 64.30
C ILE A 442 31.72 -27.06 63.85
N ASP A 443 32.04 -27.96 64.80
CA ASP A 443 32.18 -29.43 64.74
C ASP A 443 31.13 -30.14 63.80
N SER A 444 31.38 -31.29 63.14
CA SER A 444 30.48 -31.89 62.08
C SER A 444 29.26 -32.77 62.53
N VAL A 445 27.99 -32.44 62.22
CA VAL A 445 26.80 -33.20 62.74
C VAL A 445 26.08 -34.11 61.73
N THR A 446 25.74 -35.34 62.12
CA THR A 446 24.88 -36.23 61.31
C THR A 446 23.40 -36.00 61.56
N VAL A 447 22.65 -35.73 60.48
CA VAL A 447 21.18 -35.53 60.47
C VAL A 447 20.47 -36.48 59.52
N SER A 448 19.14 -36.59 59.61
CA SER A 448 18.29 -37.39 58.72
C SER A 448 17.02 -36.63 58.34
N HIS A 449 16.22 -37.15 57.41
CA HIS A 449 14.98 -36.51 56.94
C HIS A 449 13.92 -36.17 58.01
N ASP A 450 14.00 -36.74 59.23
CA ASP A 450 13.09 -36.40 60.34
C ASP A 450 13.80 -35.65 61.48
N SER A 451 15.06 -35.23 61.26
CA SER A 451 15.71 -34.22 62.10
C SER A 451 15.00 -32.88 61.93
N LYS A 452 14.93 -32.10 63.01
CA LYS A 452 14.57 -30.67 62.92
C LYS A 452 15.74 -29.87 62.37
N ASP A 453 15.46 -28.71 61.80
CA ASP A 453 16.47 -27.70 61.49
C ASP A 453 17.28 -27.35 62.74
N ILE A 454 18.56 -27.07 62.52
CA ILE A 454 19.54 -26.76 63.54
C ILE A 454 19.78 -25.25 63.51
N VAL A 455 19.73 -24.63 64.69
CA VAL A 455 19.96 -23.21 64.90
C VAL A 455 20.74 -23.03 66.22
N ARG A 456 21.83 -22.26 66.18
CA ARG A 456 22.74 -21.89 67.28
C ARG A 456 23.39 -20.52 66.96
N ILE A 457 24.37 -20.03 67.75
CA ILE A 457 25.01 -18.71 67.51
C ILE A 457 26.55 -18.73 67.66
N VAL A 458 27.28 -17.98 66.80
CA VAL A 458 28.65 -17.48 67.00
C VAL A 458 28.58 -15.98 67.24
N THR A 459 29.11 -15.51 68.36
CA THR A 459 29.18 -14.07 68.68
C THR A 459 30.57 -13.54 68.42
N TYR A 460 30.70 -12.49 67.61
CA TYR A 460 31.95 -11.77 67.35
C TYR A 460 32.07 -10.57 68.27
N LYS A 461 33.21 -10.50 68.96
CA LYS A 461 33.57 -9.42 69.87
C LYS A 461 34.55 -8.47 69.20
N ALA A 462 34.21 -7.19 69.15
CA ALA A 462 35.11 -6.15 68.63
C ALA A 462 36.38 -6.07 69.49
N ASN A 463 37.53 -6.12 68.81
CA ASN A 463 38.85 -6.01 69.40
C ASN A 463 39.16 -4.52 69.73
N PRO A 464 40.04 -4.23 70.70
CA PRO A 464 40.36 -2.86 71.11
C PRO A 464 41.37 -2.20 70.15
N GLN A 465 41.14 -0.93 69.80
CA GLN A 465 41.96 -0.17 68.84
C GLN A 465 42.39 1.19 69.39
N LYS A 466 43.40 1.79 68.74
CA LYS A 466 43.99 3.08 69.12
C LYS A 466 44.31 3.95 67.90
N ILE A 467 44.01 5.24 68.02
CA ILE A 467 44.32 6.28 67.03
C ILE A 467 45.21 7.34 67.68
N THR A 468 46.20 7.83 66.93
CA THR A 468 47.11 8.91 67.31
C THR A 468 47.13 9.97 66.20
N VAL A 469 46.78 11.22 66.53
CA VAL A 469 46.82 12.35 65.58
C VAL A 469 47.91 13.33 65.98
N ASN A 470 48.91 13.53 65.12
CA ASN A 470 50.01 14.48 65.35
C ASN A 470 49.78 15.77 64.55
N TYR A 471 49.96 16.92 65.18
CA TYR A 471 50.09 18.21 64.50
C TYR A 471 51.57 18.56 64.41
N VAL A 472 52.07 18.81 63.21
CA VAL A 472 53.49 19.02 62.92
C VAL A 472 53.67 20.37 62.23
N ASP A 473 54.56 21.19 62.74
CA ASP A 473 55.09 22.34 62.03
C ASP A 473 56.30 21.92 61.20
N ASP A 474 56.17 21.98 59.88
CA ASP A 474 57.22 21.63 58.92
C ASP A 474 58.27 22.75 58.80
N THR A 475 57.96 23.98 59.23
CA THR A 475 58.89 25.12 59.20
C THR A 475 60.03 24.95 60.20
N THR A 476 59.72 24.49 61.43
CA THR A 476 60.72 24.14 62.45
C THR A 476 60.96 22.64 62.63
N GLY A 477 60.20 21.78 61.93
CA GLY A 477 60.30 20.32 61.99
C GLY A 477 59.82 19.74 63.32
N LYS A 478 58.81 20.36 63.95
CA LYS A 478 58.44 20.13 65.35
C LYS A 478 56.97 19.71 65.50
N THR A 479 56.71 18.65 66.25
CA THR A 479 55.35 18.31 66.70
C THR A 479 54.80 19.41 67.62
N LEU A 480 53.73 20.07 67.18
CA LEU A 480 52.99 21.09 67.92
C LEU A 480 52.12 20.47 69.03
N ALA A 481 51.43 19.37 68.70
CA ALA A 481 50.59 18.61 69.63
C ALA A 481 50.38 17.17 69.15
N THR A 482 50.12 16.24 70.07
CA THR A 482 49.67 14.87 69.76
C THR A 482 48.37 14.58 70.51
N LYS A 483 47.42 13.95 69.83
CA LYS A 483 46.09 13.60 70.34
C LYS A 483 45.86 12.10 70.21
N GLU A 484 45.89 11.40 71.34
CA GLU A 484 45.50 9.99 71.41
C GLU A 484 43.98 9.81 71.64
N LEU A 485 43.46 8.72 71.09
CA LEU A 485 42.08 8.25 71.14
C LEU A 485 42.12 6.70 71.24
N ASN A 486 41.23 6.10 72.02
CA ASN A 486 41.13 4.64 72.19
C ASN A 486 39.66 4.21 72.11
N GLY A 487 39.39 3.03 71.55
CA GLY A 487 38.05 2.49 71.35
C GLY A 487 38.08 1.02 70.95
N LYS A 488 37.08 0.57 70.20
CA LYS A 488 37.04 -0.75 69.55
C LYS A 488 36.92 -0.60 68.03
N SER A 489 37.15 -1.68 67.29
CA SER A 489 36.89 -1.74 65.84
C SER A 489 35.47 -1.24 65.49
N ASP A 490 35.34 -0.53 64.36
CA ASP A 490 34.14 0.20 63.88
C ASP A 490 33.62 1.33 64.80
N GLU A 491 34.23 1.58 65.97
CA GLU A 491 33.77 2.65 66.86
C GLU A 491 34.15 4.05 66.31
N LYS A 492 33.22 5.01 66.39
CA LYS A 492 33.48 6.41 66.07
C LYS A 492 34.28 7.06 67.18
N SER A 493 35.41 7.69 66.87
CA SER A 493 36.25 8.32 67.87
C SER A 493 35.71 9.65 68.42
N GLY A 494 34.64 10.20 67.82
CA GLY A 494 34.06 11.50 68.17
C GLY A 494 35.00 12.69 67.97
N TYR A 495 36.01 12.56 67.12
CA TYR A 495 37.07 13.55 66.92
C TYR A 495 37.26 13.87 65.43
N THR A 496 37.49 15.15 65.13
CA THR A 496 37.90 15.68 63.83
C THR A 496 39.07 16.64 64.01
N THR A 497 39.86 16.85 62.96
CA THR A 497 40.99 17.79 62.95
C THR A 497 40.57 19.25 62.78
N GLY A 498 39.39 19.51 62.19
CA GLY A 498 38.97 20.83 61.69
C GLY A 498 39.06 21.96 62.72
N ASP A 499 38.56 21.77 63.95
CA ASP A 499 38.63 22.78 65.01
C ASP A 499 40.09 23.09 65.43
N SER A 500 40.99 22.12 65.30
CA SER A 500 42.41 22.28 65.64
C SER A 500 43.17 22.96 64.51
N ILE A 501 42.95 22.55 63.25
CA ILE A 501 43.50 23.20 62.05
C ILE A 501 43.08 24.67 62.01
N ALA A 502 41.78 24.94 62.13
CA ALA A 502 41.24 26.29 62.15
C ALA A 502 41.71 27.12 63.35
N ASN A 503 42.35 26.54 64.36
CA ASN A 503 43.02 27.25 65.44
C ASN A 503 44.50 27.56 65.11
N TYR A 504 45.19 26.74 64.31
CA TYR A 504 46.54 27.02 63.81
C TYR A 504 46.52 28.02 62.63
N GLU A 505 45.51 27.98 61.76
CA GLU A 505 45.29 29.00 60.72
C GLU A 505 45.13 30.41 61.31
N LYS A 506 44.45 30.53 62.45
CA LYS A 506 44.35 31.80 63.22
C LYS A 506 45.67 32.25 63.87
N GLN A 507 46.69 31.40 63.86
CA GLN A 507 48.05 31.67 64.32
C GLN A 507 49.03 31.78 63.13
N HIS A 508 48.52 32.04 61.92
CA HIS A 508 49.28 32.23 60.68
C HIS A 508 50.02 30.98 60.15
N TYR A 509 49.57 29.78 60.51
CA TYR A 509 50.00 28.54 59.85
C TYR A 509 49.07 28.19 58.67
N ASP A 510 49.63 27.95 57.49
CA ASP A 510 48.93 27.30 56.38
C ASP A 510 48.90 25.77 56.59
N LEU A 511 47.79 25.12 56.22
CA LEU A 511 47.71 23.66 56.17
C LEU A 511 48.47 23.13 54.95
N VAL A 512 49.52 22.34 55.19
CA VAL A 512 50.26 21.60 54.15
C VAL A 512 49.50 20.33 53.75
N SER A 513 49.09 19.54 54.74
CA SER A 513 48.28 18.34 54.53
C SER A 513 47.63 17.85 55.82
N ASP A 514 46.40 17.35 55.72
CA ASP A 514 45.71 16.62 56.79
C ASP A 514 45.42 15.19 56.32
N GLU A 515 46.12 14.19 56.87
CA GLU A 515 45.88 12.78 56.54
C GLU A 515 44.45 12.30 56.91
N THR A 516 43.75 12.98 57.83
CA THR A 516 42.34 12.68 58.17
C THR A 516 41.34 13.32 57.21
N ASN A 517 41.78 14.25 56.35
CA ASN A 517 40.93 15.02 55.43
C ASN A 517 39.69 15.64 56.13
N GLY A 518 39.86 16.19 57.35
CA GLY A 518 38.79 16.79 58.16
C GLY A 518 37.69 15.84 58.65
N SER A 519 37.79 14.53 58.39
CA SER A 519 36.73 13.56 58.67
C SER A 519 36.67 13.12 60.13
N GLU A 520 35.52 12.62 60.57
CA GLU A 520 35.40 11.94 61.87
C GLU A 520 36.15 10.61 61.80
N LEU A 521 37.15 10.45 62.65
CA LEU A 521 37.97 9.23 62.64
C LEU A 521 37.18 8.04 63.22
N ILE A 522 37.37 6.88 62.59
CA ILE A 522 36.78 5.61 62.98
C ILE A 522 37.93 4.65 63.26
N PHE A 523 37.81 3.91 64.37
CA PHE A 523 38.76 2.86 64.72
C PHE A 523 38.65 1.72 63.71
N ASP A 524 39.77 1.33 63.11
CA ASP A 524 39.77 0.29 62.07
C ASP A 524 39.81 -1.15 62.63
N HIS A 525 40.49 -2.05 61.95
CA HIS A 525 40.42 -3.49 62.16
C HIS A 525 41.79 -4.17 62.31
N ASP A 526 42.91 -3.44 62.30
CA ASP A 526 44.25 -4.06 62.40
C ASP A 526 44.82 -3.99 63.83
N ASP A 527 44.47 -5.00 64.63
CA ASP A 527 44.94 -5.23 66.01
C ASP A 527 46.48 -5.26 66.20
N LYS A 528 47.25 -5.07 65.13
CA LYS A 528 48.72 -5.09 65.08
C LYS A 528 49.34 -3.70 64.92
N VAL A 529 48.56 -2.68 64.53
CA VAL A 529 49.06 -1.36 64.12
C VAL A 529 48.14 -0.25 64.64
N ASP A 530 48.62 0.52 65.63
CA ASP A 530 47.98 1.79 66.01
C ASP A 530 47.79 2.68 64.76
N GLN A 531 46.58 3.19 64.54
CA GLN A 531 46.31 4.16 63.49
C GLN A 531 47.04 5.47 63.81
N VAL A 532 47.87 5.95 62.88
CA VAL A 532 48.57 7.24 63.03
C VAL A 532 48.20 8.14 61.86
N TYR A 533 47.79 9.37 62.18
CA TYR A 533 47.51 10.43 61.22
C TYR A 533 48.33 11.67 61.58
N ASN A 534 48.80 12.37 60.56
CA ASN A 534 49.63 13.56 60.71
C ASN A 534 48.97 14.74 59.99
N VAL A 535 49.00 15.89 60.65
CA VAL A 535 48.47 17.17 60.19
C VAL A 535 49.65 18.12 60.11
N HIS A 536 50.14 18.30 58.89
CA HIS A 536 51.30 19.12 58.58
C HIS A 536 50.88 20.55 58.31
N LEU A 537 51.58 21.48 58.95
CA LEU A 537 51.34 22.91 58.97
C LEU A 537 52.66 23.63 58.66
N ILE A 538 52.62 24.78 57.99
CA ILE A 538 53.80 25.61 57.69
C ILE A 538 53.48 27.07 57.98
N HIS A 539 54.49 27.89 58.30
CA HIS A 539 54.29 29.32 58.46
C HIS A 539 53.83 29.96 57.14
N HIS A 540 52.81 30.82 57.20
CA HIS A 540 52.37 31.62 56.05
C HIS A 540 53.44 32.64 55.66
N LEU A 541 53.83 32.68 54.38
CA LEU A 541 54.82 33.61 53.84
C LEU A 541 54.17 34.66 52.91
N SER A 542 54.25 35.93 53.30
CA SER A 542 53.79 37.08 52.51
C SER A 542 54.92 37.62 51.62
N SER A 543 54.77 37.58 50.30
CA SER A 543 55.73 38.23 49.38
C SER A 543 55.68 39.76 49.50
N ILE A 544 56.84 40.40 49.63
CA ILE A 544 57.04 41.85 49.73
C ILE A 544 58.03 42.33 48.66
N SER A 545 57.90 43.58 48.19
CA SER A 545 58.79 44.14 47.16
C SER A 545 59.05 45.62 47.37
N ASP A 546 60.20 46.08 46.87
CA ASP A 546 60.69 47.46 47.01
C ASP A 546 61.38 47.90 45.71
N THR A 547 61.10 49.11 45.25
CA THR A 547 61.45 49.59 43.90
C THR A 547 61.90 51.04 43.93
N LYS A 548 62.94 51.36 43.15
CA LYS A 548 63.60 52.67 43.15
C LYS A 548 64.10 53.02 41.75
N THR A 549 63.55 54.09 41.19
CA THR A 549 63.86 54.58 39.84
C THR A 549 64.70 55.86 39.89
N ILE A 550 65.61 56.00 38.92
CA ILE A 550 66.37 57.21 38.57
C ILE A 550 66.06 57.56 37.11
N ASN A 551 65.89 58.85 36.78
CA ASN A 551 65.58 59.36 35.43
C ASN A 551 66.68 60.32 34.90
N GLU A 552 66.75 60.49 33.57
CA GLU A 552 67.52 61.55 32.92
C GLU A 552 66.65 62.32 31.92
N THR A 553 66.82 63.65 31.83
CA THR A 553 66.18 64.51 30.83
C THR A 553 67.24 65.30 30.05
N ILE A 554 67.10 65.38 28.73
CA ILE A 554 67.94 66.21 27.85
C ILE A 554 67.06 67.13 27.00
N HIS A 555 67.09 68.42 27.33
CA HIS A 555 66.35 69.48 26.62
C HIS A 555 67.06 69.93 25.33
N TYR A 556 66.30 70.19 24.26
CA TYR A 556 66.82 70.73 22.99
C TYR A 556 66.05 72.00 22.60
N VAL A 557 66.69 73.17 22.60
CA VAL A 557 66.05 74.49 22.39
C VAL A 557 66.69 75.30 21.25
N TYR A 558 66.01 76.30 20.71
CA TYR A 558 66.60 77.32 19.84
C TYR A 558 67.23 78.44 20.69
N GLU A 559 68.01 79.34 20.07
CA GLU A 559 68.59 80.52 20.74
C GLU A 559 67.55 81.43 21.44
N ASP A 560 66.27 81.36 21.06
CA ASP A 560 65.17 82.12 21.71
C ASP A 560 64.51 81.38 22.88
N GLY A 561 65.07 80.23 23.29
CA GLY A 561 64.60 79.40 24.40
C GLY A 561 63.41 78.51 24.08
N LYS A 562 62.83 78.55 22.87
CA LYS A 562 61.75 77.62 22.48
C LYS A 562 62.32 76.24 22.14
N THR A 563 61.55 75.19 22.40
CA THR A 563 61.88 73.80 22.04
C THR A 563 62.21 73.64 20.55
N ALA A 564 63.42 73.16 20.25
CA ALA A 564 63.91 72.85 18.91
C ALA A 564 63.69 71.37 18.53
N ARG A 565 63.88 70.47 19.50
CA ARG A 565 63.37 69.09 19.46
C ARG A 565 62.73 68.78 20.81
N PRO A 566 61.71 67.90 20.86
CA PRO A 566 61.20 67.40 22.13
C PRO A 566 62.33 66.85 23.00
N ASP A 567 62.18 66.99 24.31
CA ASP A 567 63.17 66.55 25.28
C ASP A 567 63.38 65.03 25.18
N VAL A 568 64.63 64.58 25.18
CA VAL A 568 64.96 63.16 25.23
C VAL A 568 65.06 62.76 26.70
N ILE A 569 64.04 62.05 27.17
CA ILE A 569 64.09 61.35 28.45
C ILE A 569 64.97 60.10 28.26
N GLY A 570 66.09 60.04 28.96
CA GLY A 570 66.94 58.85 29.02
C GLY A 570 66.17 57.70 29.67
N THR A 571 66.32 56.47 29.15
CA THR A 571 65.56 55.30 29.63
C THR A 571 65.78 55.11 31.13
N PRO A 572 64.73 55.20 31.98
CA PRO A 572 64.90 55.21 33.43
C PRO A 572 65.63 53.98 33.97
N VAL A 573 66.60 54.23 34.84
CA VAL A 573 67.33 53.19 35.54
C VAL A 573 66.54 52.77 36.77
N VAL A 574 65.91 51.60 36.69
CA VAL A 574 65.10 51.02 37.77
C VAL A 574 65.91 49.98 38.53
N PHE A 575 65.92 50.08 39.85
CA PHE A 575 66.39 49.06 40.78
C PHE A 575 65.19 48.42 41.48
N THR A 576 65.22 47.10 41.63
CA THR A 576 64.16 46.31 42.28
C THR A 576 64.76 45.28 43.21
N ARG A 577 64.13 45.08 44.38
CA ARG A 577 64.37 43.94 45.25
C ARG A 577 63.05 43.37 45.74
N ASP A 578 63.00 42.05 45.82
CA ASP A 578 61.86 41.30 46.33
C ASP A 578 62.27 40.61 47.65
N GLY A 579 61.31 40.18 48.44
CA GLY A 579 61.51 39.53 49.72
C GLY A 579 60.26 38.81 50.19
N GLU A 580 60.35 38.17 51.34
CA GLU A 580 59.26 37.42 51.96
C GLU A 580 59.19 37.74 53.46
N ARG A 581 57.99 37.86 54.00
CA ARG A 581 57.73 37.94 55.44
C ARG A 581 57.14 36.64 55.94
N ASP A 582 57.71 36.11 57.01
CA ASP A 582 57.10 35.04 57.79
C ASP A 582 56.06 35.66 58.75
N GLU A 583 54.79 35.30 58.65
CA GLU A 583 53.69 35.92 59.42
C GLU A 583 53.46 35.26 60.80
N VAL A 584 54.12 34.13 61.09
CA VAL A 584 54.07 33.49 62.43
C VAL A 584 55.11 34.14 63.36
N THR A 585 56.25 34.54 62.82
CA THR A 585 57.37 35.19 63.53
C THR A 585 57.46 36.70 63.31
N ASN A 586 56.86 37.21 62.22
CA ASN A 586 56.89 38.60 61.77
C ASN A 586 58.34 39.09 61.46
N GLU A 587 59.12 38.30 60.72
CA GLU A 587 60.46 38.66 60.23
C GLU A 587 60.50 38.86 58.70
N ASP A 588 61.20 39.92 58.24
CA ASP A 588 61.36 40.29 56.82
C ASP A 588 62.68 39.76 56.24
N MET A 589 62.61 38.94 55.18
CA MET A 589 63.76 38.42 54.43
C MET A 589 63.87 39.09 53.06
N TRP A 590 64.77 40.07 52.93
CA TRP A 590 64.99 40.84 51.69
C TRP A 590 66.13 40.28 50.84
N ASN A 591 65.93 40.20 49.52
CA ASN A 591 66.99 39.93 48.55
C ASN A 591 67.78 41.20 48.18
N ASP A 592 68.90 41.02 47.49
CA ASP A 592 69.74 42.11 46.98
C ASP A 592 69.04 42.98 45.92
N TRP A 593 69.44 44.25 45.84
CA TRP A 593 69.01 45.16 44.78
C TRP A 593 69.52 44.72 43.41
N THR A 594 68.60 44.43 42.50
CA THR A 594 68.90 44.09 41.10
C THR A 594 68.57 45.24 40.15
N THR A 595 69.30 45.33 39.04
CA THR A 595 68.90 46.14 37.88
C THR A 595 69.35 45.48 36.59
N LYS A 596 68.72 45.84 35.47
CA LYS A 596 69.08 45.41 34.11
C LYS A 596 70.12 46.31 33.45
N LYS A 597 70.32 47.53 33.96
CA LYS A 597 71.26 48.53 33.41
C LYS A 597 71.59 49.58 34.47
N ASP A 598 72.85 49.94 34.62
CA ASP A 598 73.32 50.92 35.62
C ASP A 598 73.79 52.27 35.03
N SER A 599 73.50 52.55 33.74
CA SER A 599 73.84 53.84 33.09
C SER A 599 72.79 54.37 32.11
N PHE A 600 72.82 55.69 31.92
CA PHE A 600 72.20 56.39 30.78
C PHE A 600 73.23 56.54 29.66
N ASP A 601 72.83 56.27 28.41
CA ASP A 601 73.74 56.20 27.25
C ASP A 601 74.21 57.57 26.77
N LYS A 602 75.30 57.59 25.97
CA LYS A 602 75.66 58.78 25.20
C LYS A 602 74.58 59.09 24.15
N VAL A 603 73.94 60.26 24.24
CA VAL A 603 72.93 60.74 23.27
C VAL A 603 73.57 61.74 22.30
N GLN A 604 73.38 61.57 20.99
CA GLN A 604 73.84 62.52 19.97
C GLN A 604 72.81 63.64 19.80
N SER A 605 73.27 64.87 19.59
CA SER A 605 72.41 66.02 19.32
C SER A 605 71.78 65.89 17.93
N PRO A 606 70.44 65.90 17.78
CA PRO A 606 69.80 65.70 16.49
C PRO A 606 70.14 66.79 15.45
N GLU A 607 70.47 66.40 14.22
CA GLU A 607 70.52 67.37 13.12
C GLU A 607 69.12 67.99 12.87
N ILE A 608 69.10 69.29 12.63
CA ILE A 608 67.89 70.06 12.29
C ILE A 608 68.22 70.80 11.00
N VAL A 609 67.59 70.41 9.88
CA VAL A 609 67.91 71.00 8.56
C VAL A 609 67.65 72.51 8.57
N GLY A 610 68.63 73.27 8.09
CA GLY A 610 68.64 74.73 8.18
C GLY A 610 69.07 75.30 9.54
N TYR A 611 69.53 74.46 10.48
CA TYR A 611 69.98 74.87 11.83
C TYR A 611 71.22 74.08 12.33
N ILE A 612 71.97 74.64 13.31
CA ILE A 612 73.21 74.04 13.87
C ILE A 612 73.20 74.03 15.42
N PRO A 613 73.60 72.94 16.12
CA PRO A 613 73.67 72.83 17.59
C PRO A 613 74.90 73.50 18.24
N ASN A 614 74.89 73.63 19.58
CA ASN A 614 76.00 74.12 20.40
C ASN A 614 76.96 73.02 20.91
N VAL A 615 76.51 71.77 21.00
CA VAL A 615 77.32 70.58 21.31
C VAL A 615 76.83 69.39 20.49
N ASP A 616 77.74 68.56 19.99
CA ASP A 616 77.37 67.45 19.09
C ASP A 616 76.75 66.26 19.83
N ALA A 617 77.03 66.10 21.13
CA ALA A 617 76.52 65.00 21.95
C ALA A 617 76.61 65.23 23.47
N VAL A 618 75.73 64.55 24.20
CA VAL A 618 75.66 64.45 25.65
C VAL A 618 76.25 63.09 26.11
N PRO A 619 77.16 63.03 27.10
CA PRO A 619 77.91 61.81 27.45
C PRO A 619 77.20 60.84 28.42
N GLU A 620 77.59 59.56 28.35
CA GLU A 620 77.13 58.47 29.25
C GLU A 620 77.39 58.78 30.74
N ILE A 621 76.52 58.31 31.63
CA ILE A 621 76.71 58.39 33.10
C ILE A 621 76.12 57.18 33.83
N LYS A 622 76.86 56.63 34.81
CA LYS A 622 76.42 55.53 35.70
C LYS A 622 75.75 56.04 36.98
N VAL A 623 74.77 55.29 37.48
CA VAL A 623 73.95 55.61 38.67
C VAL A 623 73.68 54.38 39.57
N LYS A 624 73.20 54.62 40.79
CA LYS A 624 72.90 53.63 41.85
C LYS A 624 71.51 53.85 42.47
N PRO A 625 70.94 52.91 43.25
CA PRO A 625 69.63 53.09 43.88
C PRO A 625 69.57 54.28 44.84
N THR A 626 70.72 54.72 45.37
CA THR A 626 70.86 55.85 46.30
C THR A 626 70.77 57.23 45.66
N ASP A 627 70.77 57.31 44.33
CA ASP A 627 71.08 58.55 43.63
C ASP A 627 69.80 59.37 43.34
N SER A 628 69.90 60.39 42.48
CA SER A 628 68.80 61.29 42.11
C SER A 628 68.83 61.60 40.62
N ASP A 629 67.69 62.11 40.11
CA ASP A 629 67.45 62.34 38.68
C ASP A 629 68.36 63.43 38.08
N ILE A 630 68.56 63.36 36.77
CA ILE A 630 69.57 64.10 36.00
C ILE A 630 68.90 64.98 34.94
N ASP A 631 69.38 66.21 34.73
CA ASP A 631 68.82 67.20 33.79
C ASP A 631 69.95 67.93 33.01
N ARG A 632 69.75 68.15 31.70
CA ARG A 632 70.77 68.60 30.71
C ARG A 632 70.14 69.40 29.56
N THR A 633 70.91 70.23 28.82
CA THR A 633 70.36 71.09 27.74
C THR A 633 71.33 71.35 26.56
N VAL A 634 70.77 71.47 25.34
CA VAL A 634 71.45 71.72 24.03
C VAL A 634 70.69 72.81 23.24
N THR A 635 71.36 73.59 22.37
CA THR A 635 70.81 74.84 21.76
C THR A 635 71.11 75.01 20.24
N TYR A 636 70.18 75.55 19.42
CA TYR A 636 70.25 75.62 17.93
C TYR A 636 69.98 77.01 17.27
N LYS A 637 70.50 77.26 16.04
CA LYS A 637 70.47 78.55 15.26
C LYS A 637 70.32 78.37 13.71
N ALA A 638 69.70 79.32 12.95
CA ALA A 638 69.07 79.14 11.59
C ALA A 638 69.76 79.72 10.29
N ASP A 639 69.29 79.30 9.07
CA ASP A 639 69.74 79.61 7.67
C ASP A 639 68.76 80.45 6.74
N GLU A 640 69.23 80.96 5.56
CA GLU A 640 68.57 81.93 4.60
C GLU A 640 68.26 81.41 3.13
N GLN A 641 67.28 81.99 2.38
CA GLN A 641 66.58 81.40 1.18
C GLN A 641 66.00 82.36 0.06
N LYS A 642 65.46 81.83 -1.10
CA LYS A 642 64.95 82.58 -2.32
C LYS A 642 63.81 81.92 -3.18
N ALA A 643 63.04 82.69 -3.99
CA ALA A 643 61.94 82.18 -4.89
C ALA A 643 61.53 83.06 -6.12
N LYS A 644 60.78 82.51 -7.12
CA LYS A 644 60.46 83.11 -8.47
C LYS A 644 59.08 82.70 -9.12
N LEU A 645 58.43 83.54 -9.95
CA LEU A 645 57.12 83.29 -10.66
C LEU A 645 57.12 83.69 -12.17
N ARG A 646 56.32 83.01 -13.04
CA ARG A 646 56.30 83.10 -14.54
C ARG A 646 54.89 82.91 -15.19
N PHE A 647 54.69 83.17 -16.51
CA PHE A 647 53.35 83.23 -17.19
C PHE A 647 53.22 82.60 -18.60
N TYR A 648 52.14 81.83 -18.91
CA TYR A 648 52.01 80.98 -20.11
C TYR A 648 50.58 80.90 -20.72
N ASP A 649 50.45 80.90 -22.05
CA ASP A 649 49.21 80.66 -22.83
C ASP A 649 49.21 79.25 -23.43
N ASP A 650 48.15 78.49 -23.13
CA ASP A 650 47.98 77.09 -23.52
C ASP A 650 47.21 76.90 -24.83
N THR A 651 46.62 77.96 -25.38
CA THR A 651 45.98 77.89 -26.71
C THR A 651 47.03 78.00 -27.82
N ASP A 652 48.04 78.84 -27.59
CA ASP A 652 49.19 79.06 -28.47
C ASP A 652 50.44 78.25 -28.05
N HIS A 653 50.41 77.61 -26.86
CA HIS A 653 51.53 76.88 -26.23
C HIS A 653 52.84 77.68 -26.14
N LYS A 654 52.84 78.81 -25.43
CA LYS A 654 54.02 79.68 -25.25
C LYS A 654 53.95 80.55 -24.00
N PHE A 655 55.09 81.01 -23.48
CA PHE A 655 55.13 82.04 -22.44
C PHE A 655 54.51 83.35 -22.96
N ILE A 656 53.77 84.06 -22.10
CA ILE A 656 53.07 85.29 -22.48
C ILE A 656 54.08 86.44 -22.50
N GLU A 657 54.52 86.86 -23.69
CA GLU A 657 55.54 87.91 -23.89
C GLU A 657 55.21 89.26 -23.22
N LEU A 658 53.92 89.52 -22.93
CA LEU A 658 53.44 90.71 -22.23
C LEU A 658 53.56 90.63 -20.69
N ALA A 659 54.07 89.51 -20.13
CA ALA A 659 54.13 89.24 -18.69
C ALA A 659 55.46 88.56 -18.24
N PRO A 660 56.53 89.33 -17.96
CA PRO A 660 57.81 88.80 -17.47
C PRO A 660 57.84 88.25 -16.03
N ASP A 661 58.87 87.43 -15.74
CA ASP A 661 59.15 86.76 -14.47
C ASP A 661 59.39 87.71 -13.26
N ILE A 662 59.12 87.23 -12.03
CA ILE A 662 59.17 87.99 -10.75
C ILE A 662 59.95 87.20 -9.66
N ASN A 663 60.66 87.84 -8.71
CA ASN A 663 61.54 87.18 -7.71
C ASN A 663 61.38 87.73 -6.26
N THR A 664 61.76 86.96 -5.23
CA THR A 664 61.74 87.35 -3.80
C THR A 664 62.76 86.57 -2.91
N LEU A 665 62.98 87.02 -1.66
CA LEU A 665 63.99 86.53 -0.68
C LEU A 665 63.40 86.39 0.74
N GLY A 666 63.95 85.49 1.59
CA GLY A 666 63.55 85.34 3.00
C GLY A 666 64.41 84.34 3.78
N LYS A 667 64.01 84.00 5.01
CA LYS A 667 64.63 82.90 5.79
C LYS A 667 63.88 81.58 5.61
N SER A 668 64.54 80.49 5.99
CA SER A 668 63.98 79.14 5.91
C SER A 668 62.64 79.05 6.67
N ASN A 669 61.57 78.62 5.98
CA ASN A 669 60.18 78.56 6.45
C ASN A 669 59.43 79.90 6.65
N GLU A 670 59.91 81.03 6.13
CA GLU A 670 59.12 82.28 6.01
C GLU A 670 58.16 82.22 4.79
N ASN A 671 57.04 82.98 4.81
CA ASN A 671 56.02 82.93 3.76
C ASN A 671 56.46 83.64 2.45
N ILE A 672 56.10 83.06 1.30
CA ILE A 672 56.34 83.64 -0.03
C ILE A 672 55.13 84.47 -0.49
N SER A 673 55.39 85.57 -1.18
CA SER A 673 54.38 86.30 -1.95
C SER A 673 55.00 86.98 -3.17
N PHE A 674 54.20 87.12 -4.23
CA PHE A 674 54.53 87.86 -5.45
C PHE A 674 53.44 88.91 -5.71
N ASN A 675 53.76 89.97 -6.46
CA ASN A 675 52.86 91.06 -6.80
C ASN A 675 52.82 91.24 -8.31
N VAL A 676 51.70 90.93 -8.97
CA VAL A 676 51.63 90.81 -10.44
C VAL A 676 50.91 92.01 -11.08
N PRO A 677 51.54 92.77 -12.00
CA PRO A 677 50.98 94.01 -12.53
C PRO A 677 50.33 93.91 -13.94
N TYR A 678 50.05 92.72 -14.46
CA TYR A 678 49.70 92.50 -15.88
C TYR A 678 48.19 92.29 -16.12
N ASN A 679 47.67 92.71 -17.29
CA ASN A 679 46.25 92.57 -17.66
C ASN A 679 46.06 91.56 -18.81
N LEU A 680 45.31 90.49 -18.55
CA LEU A 680 45.10 89.36 -19.47
C LEU A 680 43.61 89.10 -19.78
N SER A 681 42.76 90.13 -19.73
CA SER A 681 41.28 90.02 -19.77
C SER A 681 40.66 89.28 -20.98
N ASN A 682 41.31 89.27 -22.15
CA ASN A 682 40.86 88.46 -23.30
C ASN A 682 41.07 86.96 -23.10
N TYR A 683 41.98 86.58 -22.20
CA TYR A 683 42.25 85.22 -21.78
C TYR A 683 41.36 84.79 -20.60
N SER A 684 41.22 83.49 -20.43
CA SER A 684 40.70 82.83 -19.23
C SER A 684 41.91 82.29 -18.47
N PHE A 685 42.08 82.67 -17.20
CA PHE A 685 43.02 82.00 -16.30
C PHE A 685 42.60 80.54 -16.08
N ILE A 686 43.56 79.66 -15.86
CA ILE A 686 43.34 78.24 -15.56
C ILE A 686 43.85 77.92 -14.16
N GLU A 687 45.16 78.05 -13.93
CA GLU A 687 45.85 77.57 -12.73
C GLU A 687 47.25 78.18 -12.60
N VAL A 688 47.86 77.98 -11.44
CA VAL A 688 49.31 78.14 -11.21
C VAL A 688 49.86 76.79 -10.74
N ASP A 689 51.07 76.42 -11.11
CA ASP A 689 51.80 75.28 -10.56
C ASP A 689 53.20 75.67 -10.06
N SER A 690 53.80 74.80 -9.23
CA SER A 690 55.17 74.96 -8.71
C SER A 690 56.23 74.22 -9.53
N SER A 691 55.99 74.00 -10.83
CA SER A 691 57.00 73.44 -11.72
C SER A 691 57.88 74.54 -12.32
N ASN A 692 58.94 74.11 -13.02
CA ASN A 692 59.74 74.96 -13.91
C ASN A 692 59.56 74.55 -15.39
N ASP A 693 58.54 73.74 -15.70
CA ASP A 693 58.23 73.23 -17.04
C ASP A 693 56.72 73.41 -17.32
N PRO A 694 56.31 74.33 -18.22
CA PRO A 694 54.90 74.64 -18.49
C PRO A 694 54.11 73.48 -19.13
N ALA A 695 54.76 72.36 -19.49
CA ALA A 695 54.08 71.13 -19.85
C ALA A 695 53.62 70.31 -18.63
N ASN A 696 54.27 70.46 -17.46
CA ASN A 696 54.06 69.61 -16.29
C ASN A 696 53.18 70.25 -15.21
N LYS A 697 51.87 70.24 -15.44
CA LYS A 697 50.86 70.79 -14.51
C LYS A 697 50.39 69.76 -13.47
N SER A 698 51.33 69.01 -12.90
CA SER A 698 51.03 68.08 -11.81
C SER A 698 50.77 68.82 -10.49
N ASP A 699 51.57 69.85 -10.22
CA ASP A 699 51.75 70.42 -8.88
C ASP A 699 50.98 71.73 -8.74
N LYS A 700 49.67 71.66 -9.01
CA LYS A 700 48.76 72.81 -9.09
C LYS A 700 48.55 73.44 -7.70
N LEU A 701 48.81 74.74 -7.61
CA LEU A 701 48.51 75.57 -6.45
C LEU A 701 47.02 75.96 -6.44
N ASN A 702 46.42 75.94 -5.25
CA ASN A 702 45.03 76.36 -5.07
C ASN A 702 44.92 77.89 -5.19
N GLY A 703 44.04 78.34 -6.10
CA GLY A 703 43.62 79.73 -6.25
C GLY A 703 42.84 79.94 -7.54
N ASP A 704 41.56 80.31 -7.44
CA ASP A 704 40.65 80.51 -8.60
C ASP A 704 41.03 81.72 -9.48
N SER A 705 41.99 82.52 -9.01
CA SER A 705 42.56 83.69 -9.66
C SER A 705 43.96 83.94 -9.13
N LEU A 706 44.83 84.49 -9.99
CA LEU A 706 46.26 84.68 -9.75
C LEU A 706 46.60 85.43 -8.44
N ASP A 707 45.79 86.43 -8.07
CA ASP A 707 45.99 87.23 -6.86
C ASP A 707 45.69 86.47 -5.55
N ASN A 708 45.01 85.32 -5.64
CA ASN A 708 44.58 84.49 -4.52
C ASN A 708 45.36 83.16 -4.43
N VAL A 709 46.49 83.05 -5.13
CA VAL A 709 47.35 81.86 -5.13
C VAL A 709 48.25 81.84 -3.90
N ASN A 710 48.24 80.74 -3.17
CA ASN A 710 49.15 80.52 -2.04
C ASN A 710 50.48 79.91 -2.51
N TYR A 711 51.51 80.74 -2.65
CA TYR A 711 52.87 80.33 -3.03
C TYR A 711 53.66 79.63 -1.91
N GLY A 712 53.06 79.43 -0.72
CA GLY A 712 53.66 78.68 0.37
C GLY A 712 54.77 79.42 1.11
N ARG A 713 55.91 78.76 1.30
CA ARG A 713 57.04 79.21 2.13
C ARG A 713 58.37 78.92 1.46
N PHE A 714 59.36 79.75 1.75
CA PHE A 714 60.75 79.44 1.48
C PHE A 714 61.08 78.12 2.16
N ASP A 715 61.71 77.19 1.43
CA ASP A 715 62.03 75.87 1.98
C ASP A 715 63.27 75.92 2.90
N THR A 716 64.15 74.93 2.79
CA THR A 716 65.35 74.79 3.63
C THR A 716 66.63 74.57 2.80
N ASP A 717 66.54 74.50 1.46
CA ASP A 717 67.69 74.30 0.58
C ASP A 717 68.29 75.63 0.09
N LYS A 718 69.24 76.16 0.88
CA LYS A 718 69.98 77.40 0.63
C LYS A 718 70.81 77.43 -0.66
N ASN A 719 70.74 76.37 -1.48
CA ASN A 719 71.45 76.22 -2.74
C ASN A 719 70.56 76.37 -3.99
N ALA A 720 69.22 76.49 -3.84
CA ALA A 720 68.27 76.54 -4.97
C ALA A 720 67.24 77.68 -4.86
N ASP A 721 66.82 78.23 -6.01
CA ASP A 721 65.67 79.15 -6.10
C ASP A 721 64.39 78.33 -6.39
N GLN A 722 63.32 78.51 -5.61
CA GLN A 722 61.99 77.95 -5.93
C GLN A 722 61.33 78.67 -7.13
N VAL A 723 60.48 77.99 -7.92
CA VAL A 723 59.88 78.52 -9.17
C VAL A 723 58.40 78.14 -9.30
N PHE A 724 57.59 79.03 -9.89
CA PHE A 724 56.15 78.85 -10.16
C PHE A 724 55.74 79.34 -11.57
N ILE A 725 54.70 78.77 -12.19
CA ILE A 725 54.20 79.13 -13.55
C ILE A 725 52.66 79.25 -13.56
N ALA A 726 52.11 80.27 -14.23
CA ALA A 726 50.67 80.54 -14.35
C ALA A 726 50.11 80.38 -15.79
N HIS A 727 48.91 79.80 -15.94
CA HIS A 727 48.36 79.25 -17.20
C HIS A 727 47.02 79.84 -17.69
N PHE A 728 46.81 79.96 -19.01
CA PHE A 728 45.73 80.77 -19.65
C PHE A 728 45.18 80.23 -21.02
N THR A 729 43.93 80.57 -21.43
CA THR A 729 43.27 80.17 -22.73
C THR A 729 42.29 81.21 -23.37
N HIS A 730 41.80 81.01 -24.62
CA HIS A 730 40.94 81.95 -25.43
C HIS A 730 39.37 81.75 -25.27
N LYS A 731 38.49 82.48 -26.02
CA LYS A 731 36.98 82.61 -25.81
C LYS A 731 36.11 82.72 -27.13
N THR A 732 34.77 82.42 -27.17
CA THR A 732 33.91 82.26 -28.44
C THR A 732 32.34 82.58 -28.37
N VAL A 733 31.54 82.65 -29.49
CA VAL A 733 30.08 83.10 -29.66
C VAL A 733 29.22 82.55 -30.91
N PRO A 734 27.83 82.64 -31.06
CA PRO A 734 26.94 81.89 -32.07
C PRO A 734 25.98 82.63 -33.15
N VAL A 735 25.26 81.92 -34.11
CA VAL A 735 24.49 82.42 -35.37
C VAL A 735 23.23 81.58 -35.92
N LYS A 736 22.21 82.12 -36.73
CA LYS A 736 20.92 81.43 -37.26
C LYS A 736 20.10 82.03 -38.53
N ASP A 737 19.18 81.30 -39.28
CA ASP A 737 18.40 81.71 -40.57
C ASP A 737 17.01 80.95 -40.99
N THR A 738 16.17 81.35 -42.02
CA THR A 738 14.77 80.81 -42.45
C THR A 738 14.18 80.95 -43.96
N LYS A 739 13.02 80.29 -44.41
CA LYS A 739 12.18 80.50 -45.71
C LYS A 739 10.77 79.73 -45.85
N ALA A 740 9.78 80.03 -46.77
CA ALA A 740 8.38 79.41 -46.92
C ALA A 740 7.66 79.28 -48.35
N VAL A 741 6.43 78.64 -48.49
CA VAL A 741 5.52 78.39 -49.72
C VAL A 741 3.97 78.21 -49.40
N THR A 742 2.97 78.43 -50.32
CA THR A 742 1.49 78.66 -50.09
C THR A 742 0.42 77.89 -50.98
N GLU A 743 -0.87 77.78 -50.58
CA GLU A 743 -2.09 77.36 -51.36
C GLU A 743 -3.36 78.20 -51.00
N ILE A 744 -4.35 78.40 -51.92
CA ILE A 744 -5.61 79.20 -51.78
C ILE A 744 -6.87 78.47 -52.36
N VAL A 745 -8.07 78.70 -51.80
CA VAL A 745 -9.40 78.27 -52.33
C VAL A 745 -10.48 79.36 -52.11
N HIS A 746 -11.23 79.76 -53.16
CA HIS A 746 -12.28 80.80 -53.15
C HIS A 746 -13.73 80.28 -53.10
N TYR A 747 -14.68 81.07 -52.56
CA TYR A 747 -16.11 80.72 -52.48
C TYR A 747 -17.05 81.91 -52.81
N LEU A 748 -17.94 81.77 -53.79
CA LEU A 748 -18.76 82.86 -54.37
C LEU A 748 -20.27 82.53 -54.39
N TYR A 749 -21.15 83.52 -54.56
CA TYR A 749 -22.59 83.36 -54.72
C TYR A 749 -22.99 83.38 -56.21
N GLU A 750 -24.24 83.04 -56.53
CA GLU A 750 -24.78 83.00 -57.90
C GLU A 750 -24.75 84.36 -58.62
N ASP A 751 -24.75 85.47 -57.87
CA ASP A 751 -24.60 86.84 -58.37
C ASP A 751 -23.13 87.28 -58.51
N GLY A 752 -22.17 86.42 -58.14
CA GLY A 752 -20.73 86.72 -58.11
C GLY A 752 -20.25 87.47 -56.87
N ALA A 753 -21.12 87.78 -55.90
CA ALA A 753 -20.67 88.26 -54.59
C ALA A 753 -19.90 87.15 -53.84
N LYS A 754 -19.05 87.51 -52.87
CA LYS A 754 -18.29 86.51 -52.10
C LYS A 754 -19.20 85.80 -51.11
N ALA A 755 -19.19 84.46 -51.11
CA ALA A 755 -20.07 83.64 -50.28
C ALA A 755 -19.42 83.21 -48.97
N HIS A 756 -18.16 82.80 -49.02
CA HIS A 756 -17.37 82.48 -47.84
C HIS A 756 -15.93 82.96 -48.02
N ASP A 757 -15.22 83.16 -46.91
CA ASP A 757 -13.81 83.53 -46.96
C ASP A 757 -12.91 82.45 -47.56
N ASP A 758 -11.89 82.93 -48.26
CA ASP A 758 -10.98 82.11 -49.05
C ASP A 758 -10.00 81.39 -48.12
N VAL A 759 -9.80 80.08 -48.32
CA VAL A 759 -8.97 79.25 -47.45
C VAL A 759 -7.53 79.24 -47.97
N GLN A 760 -6.61 79.86 -47.23
CA GLN A 760 -5.17 79.92 -47.55
C GLN A 760 -4.31 79.11 -46.55
N LYS A 761 -3.24 78.43 -47.00
CA LYS A 761 -2.35 77.53 -46.22
C LYS A 761 -0.86 77.71 -46.60
N GLN A 762 0.13 77.44 -45.72
CA GLN A 762 1.59 77.55 -46.04
C GLN A 762 2.54 76.57 -45.26
N VAL A 763 3.83 76.46 -45.67
CA VAL A 763 4.91 75.58 -45.07
C VAL A 763 6.36 76.17 -45.12
N ILE A 764 7.33 75.76 -44.26
CA ILE A 764 8.57 76.56 -43.85
C ILE A 764 9.91 75.74 -43.65
N PHE A 765 11.13 76.37 -43.70
CA PHE A 765 12.55 75.85 -43.66
C PHE A 765 13.60 76.75 -42.87
N THR A 766 14.83 76.29 -42.45
CA THR A 766 15.77 76.95 -41.43
C THR A 766 17.34 76.61 -41.41
N LYS A 767 18.25 77.40 -40.73
CA LYS A 767 19.78 77.28 -40.61
C LYS A 767 20.47 77.69 -39.24
N THR A 768 21.73 77.28 -38.87
CA THR A 768 22.53 77.67 -37.61
C THR A 768 24.11 77.62 -37.64
N GLY A 769 24.89 78.31 -36.73
CA GLY A 769 26.41 78.37 -36.62
C GLY A 769 27.16 79.06 -35.41
N SER A 770 28.52 79.26 -35.42
CA SER A 770 29.36 79.96 -34.35
C SER A 770 30.82 80.46 -34.70
N LYS A 771 31.47 81.33 -33.87
CA LYS A 771 32.74 82.14 -34.05
C LYS A 771 33.68 82.34 -32.81
N ASP A 772 35.00 82.53 -32.99
CA ASP A 772 36.05 82.84 -31.95
C ASP A 772 36.38 84.34 -31.66
N LEU A 773 36.99 84.69 -30.50
CA LEU A 773 37.31 86.07 -30.06
C LEU A 773 38.79 86.51 -30.06
N VAL A 774 39.77 85.64 -29.84
CA VAL A 774 41.21 86.03 -29.88
C VAL A 774 41.77 85.91 -31.31
N THR A 775 41.15 85.07 -32.15
CA THR A 775 41.59 84.73 -33.51
C THR A 775 40.51 84.89 -34.61
N GLY A 776 39.21 84.79 -34.30
CA GLY A 776 38.14 85.43 -35.09
C GLY A 776 37.39 84.68 -36.22
N LYS A 777 37.25 83.34 -36.25
CA LYS A 777 36.74 82.54 -37.43
C LYS A 777 35.39 81.80 -37.20
N GLU A 778 34.55 81.49 -38.23
CA GLU A 778 33.11 81.03 -38.14
C GLU A 778 32.66 79.78 -39.01
N LYS A 779 31.45 79.16 -38.81
CA LYS A 779 30.92 77.88 -39.45
C LYS A 779 29.35 77.66 -39.38
N SER A 780 28.56 77.22 -40.43
CA SER A 780 27.03 77.03 -40.39
C SER A 780 26.25 76.18 -41.50
N SER A 781 25.00 75.64 -41.29
CA SER A 781 24.17 74.71 -42.22
C SER A 781 22.57 74.68 -42.14
N TRP A 782 21.80 74.14 -43.16
CA TRP A 782 20.29 74.24 -43.47
C TRP A 782 19.35 72.94 -43.39
N SER A 783 18.00 73.01 -43.69
CA SER A 783 16.92 71.95 -43.57
C SER A 783 16.01 71.58 -44.83
N GLY A 784 14.93 70.73 -44.70
CA GLY A 784 14.24 69.95 -45.81
C GLY A 784 12.66 69.85 -45.91
N PRO A 785 12.05 69.05 -46.86
CA PRO A 785 10.69 69.19 -47.52
C PRO A 785 9.33 68.98 -46.76
N GLN A 786 8.17 69.26 -47.43
CA GLN A 786 6.82 69.55 -46.82
C GLN A 786 5.55 69.13 -47.66
N VAL A 787 4.31 69.27 -47.13
CA VAL A 787 3.01 68.80 -47.75
C VAL A 787 1.78 69.72 -47.49
N PHE A 788 0.77 69.74 -48.39
CA PHE A 788 -0.58 70.34 -48.24
C PHE A 788 -1.74 69.32 -48.22
N ASN A 789 -2.81 69.61 -47.49
CA ASN A 789 -3.93 68.70 -47.19
C ASN A 789 -5.29 69.15 -47.77
N GLU A 790 -6.25 68.22 -47.89
CA GLU A 790 -7.64 68.39 -48.39
C GLU A 790 -8.41 69.58 -47.73
N VAL A 791 -9.42 70.07 -48.45
CA VAL A 791 -10.35 71.16 -48.06
C VAL A 791 -11.78 70.75 -48.41
N LEU A 792 -12.74 71.01 -47.51
CA LEU A 792 -14.18 70.88 -47.79
C LEU A 792 -14.78 72.24 -48.09
N SER A 793 -15.86 72.28 -48.87
CA SER A 793 -16.64 73.51 -49.10
C SER A 793 -17.56 73.80 -47.90
N PRO A 794 -17.63 75.04 -47.41
CA PRO A 794 -18.53 75.45 -46.34
C PRO A 794 -20.01 75.17 -46.62
N GLU A 795 -20.81 75.00 -45.57
CA GLU A 795 -22.27 75.13 -45.66
C GLU A 795 -22.66 76.57 -45.34
N ILE A 796 -23.46 77.20 -46.22
CA ILE A 796 -23.91 78.58 -46.04
C ILE A 796 -25.43 78.56 -45.81
N PRO A 797 -25.92 78.91 -44.61
CA PRO A 797 -27.34 78.88 -44.30
C PRO A 797 -28.18 79.69 -45.29
N GLY A 798 -29.31 79.13 -45.72
CA GLY A 798 -30.13 79.69 -46.78
C GLY A 798 -29.62 79.41 -48.20
N TYR A 799 -28.37 78.95 -48.37
CA TYR A 799 -27.76 78.71 -49.69
C TYR A 799 -27.37 77.23 -49.93
N THR A 800 -26.80 76.92 -51.10
CA THR A 800 -26.30 75.57 -51.49
C THR A 800 -25.17 75.67 -52.54
N PRO A 801 -24.01 74.97 -52.38
CA PRO A 801 -22.85 75.04 -53.30
C PRO A 801 -22.93 74.12 -54.54
N ASP A 802 -22.02 74.35 -55.51
CA ASP A 802 -21.78 73.50 -56.69
C ASP A 802 -20.76 72.36 -56.46
N GLN A 803 -19.68 72.62 -55.70
CA GLN A 803 -18.67 71.62 -55.31
C GLN A 803 -18.61 71.45 -53.79
N GLY A 804 -18.40 70.21 -53.34
CA GLY A 804 -18.31 69.87 -51.90
C GLY A 804 -16.90 69.74 -51.31
N LYS A 805 -15.85 69.49 -52.12
CA LYS A 805 -14.47 69.27 -51.60
C LYS A 805 -13.35 69.34 -52.64
N ILE A 806 -12.12 69.43 -52.16
CA ILE A 806 -10.86 69.73 -52.86
C ILE A 806 -9.69 68.87 -52.32
N ASN A 807 -8.94 68.20 -53.20
CA ASN A 807 -7.92 67.18 -52.84
C ASN A 807 -6.48 67.75 -52.61
N SER A 808 -5.63 67.00 -51.89
CA SER A 808 -4.28 67.34 -51.38
C SER A 808 -3.10 67.34 -52.40
N MET A 809 -1.92 67.86 -52.00
CA MET A 809 -0.71 68.04 -52.86
C MET A 809 0.61 68.17 -52.05
N VAL A 810 1.80 67.97 -52.66
CA VAL A 810 3.14 67.93 -51.98
C VAL A 810 4.09 69.02 -52.50
N VAL A 811 4.99 69.59 -51.65
CA VAL A 811 5.86 70.73 -52.00
C VAL A 811 7.28 70.74 -51.38
N SER A 812 8.17 71.59 -51.91
CA SER A 812 9.58 71.75 -51.49
C SER A 812 9.95 73.24 -51.32
N LYS A 813 11.18 73.56 -50.88
CA LYS A 813 11.63 74.95 -50.67
C LYS A 813 11.70 75.82 -51.93
N ASP A 814 11.54 75.21 -53.11
CA ASP A 814 11.60 75.85 -54.43
C ASP A 814 10.29 75.64 -55.23
N SER A 815 9.22 75.17 -54.58
CA SER A 815 7.87 75.05 -55.18
C SER A 815 7.16 76.42 -55.30
N LYS A 816 6.09 76.46 -56.11
CA LYS A 816 5.21 77.62 -56.30
C LYS A 816 3.84 77.41 -55.64
N ASP A 817 3.08 78.50 -55.56
CA ASP A 817 1.76 78.56 -54.91
C ASP A 817 0.58 78.09 -55.82
N ILE A 818 -0.63 77.95 -55.25
CA ILE A 818 -1.79 77.21 -55.81
C ILE A 818 -3.12 77.96 -55.54
N GLU A 819 -4.12 77.93 -56.44
CA GLU A 819 -5.47 78.58 -56.27
C GLU A 819 -6.65 77.71 -56.82
N ARG A 820 -7.89 77.82 -56.25
CA ARG A 820 -9.13 77.05 -56.63
C ARG A 820 -10.45 77.83 -56.32
N THR A 821 -11.67 77.39 -56.72
CA THR A 821 -12.96 78.15 -56.55
C THR A 821 -14.28 77.30 -56.47
N VAL A 822 -15.37 77.82 -55.86
CA VAL A 822 -16.72 77.20 -55.60
C VAL A 822 -17.88 78.26 -55.63
N ILE A 823 -19.16 77.91 -55.93
CA ILE A 823 -20.32 78.86 -56.13
C ILE A 823 -21.68 78.43 -55.44
N TYR A 824 -22.52 79.37 -54.90
CA TYR A 824 -23.71 79.13 -54.02
C TYR A 824 -25.07 79.86 -54.34
N LYS A 825 -26.28 79.30 -54.06
CA LYS A 825 -27.66 79.87 -54.37
C LYS A 825 -28.74 79.90 -53.24
N ALA A 826 -29.63 80.93 -53.13
CA ALA A 826 -30.43 81.39 -51.95
C ALA A 826 -31.87 80.83 -51.63
N LYS A 827 -32.51 81.23 -50.49
CA LYS A 827 -33.87 80.85 -49.95
C LYS A 827 -34.62 81.97 -49.14
N PRO A 828 -35.99 82.00 -49.03
CA PRO A 828 -36.80 82.97 -48.23
C PRO A 828 -37.01 82.64 -46.72
N VAL A 829 -37.66 83.52 -45.93
CA VAL A 829 -37.57 83.54 -44.43
C VAL A 829 -38.88 83.77 -43.64
N GLU A 830 -39.07 83.02 -42.53
CA GLU A 830 -39.89 83.27 -41.31
C GLU A 830 -39.17 82.61 -40.08
N PRO A 831 -39.62 82.63 -38.81
CA PRO A 831 -38.72 82.55 -37.61
C PRO A 831 -38.44 81.18 -36.92
N THR A 832 -37.37 81.12 -36.07
CA THR A 832 -37.07 80.27 -34.85
C THR A 832 -35.97 79.14 -34.80
N THR A 833 -35.10 79.18 -33.74
CA THR A 833 -34.37 78.12 -32.93
C THR A 833 -33.12 77.28 -33.47
N PRO A 834 -32.58 76.14 -32.90
CA PRO A 834 -31.19 76.08 -32.28
C PRO A 834 -30.23 74.79 -32.36
N ASP A 835 -28.95 74.90 -31.87
CA ASP A 835 -28.06 73.94 -31.08
C ASP A 835 -27.04 72.83 -31.64
N LYS A 836 -25.94 72.54 -30.87
CA LYS A 836 -25.06 71.30 -30.63
C LYS A 836 -23.79 70.83 -31.50
N PRO A 837 -22.95 69.78 -31.12
CA PRO A 837 -21.44 69.72 -31.27
C PRO A 837 -20.74 68.32 -31.57
N THR A 838 -19.45 68.03 -31.16
CA THR A 838 -18.87 66.87 -30.34
C THR A 838 -17.35 66.45 -30.56
N GLN A 839 -16.91 65.18 -30.31
CA GLN A 839 -15.64 64.71 -29.63
C GLN A 839 -14.53 64.01 -30.50
N PRO A 840 -13.37 63.42 -29.99
CA PRO A 840 -12.87 62.99 -28.63
C PRO A 840 -11.48 63.62 -28.22
N SER A 841 -10.48 63.14 -27.42
CA SER A 841 -10.02 61.98 -26.55
C SER A 841 -8.67 62.39 -25.84
N LYS A 842 -7.94 61.74 -24.89
CA LYS A 842 -8.07 60.69 -23.82
C LYS A 842 -6.75 60.67 -22.94
N PRO A 843 -6.74 60.44 -21.58
CA PRO A 843 -5.52 60.54 -20.70
C PRO A 843 -5.05 59.23 -19.97
N THR A 844 -3.92 59.25 -19.21
CA THR A 844 -3.34 58.18 -18.29
C THR A 844 -2.18 58.71 -17.37
N LYS A 845 -1.93 58.17 -16.14
CA LYS A 845 -0.79 58.50 -15.20
C LYS A 845 -0.65 57.53 -13.97
N PRO A 846 0.56 57.13 -13.46
CA PRO A 846 1.09 57.46 -12.08
C PRO A 846 2.67 57.50 -12.01
N GLU A 847 3.49 57.67 -10.94
CA GLU A 847 3.46 57.76 -9.43
C GLU A 847 3.52 56.42 -8.61
N GLU A 848 4.14 56.24 -7.41
CA GLU A 848 5.05 56.98 -6.47
C GLU A 848 5.94 55.93 -5.67
N PRO A 849 6.39 55.92 -4.36
CA PRO A 849 6.47 56.87 -3.19
C PRO A 849 7.86 56.93 -2.44
N THR A 850 7.97 57.48 -1.18
CA THR A 850 9.25 57.89 -0.48
C THR A 850 9.25 57.99 1.11
N THR A 851 10.34 58.52 1.76
CA THR A 851 10.52 59.14 3.15
C THR A 851 10.51 58.25 4.44
N PRO A 852 10.86 58.67 5.72
CA PRO A 852 11.34 59.95 6.37
C PRO A 852 12.79 59.85 7.02
N GLY A 853 13.28 60.40 8.17
CA GLY A 853 12.85 61.26 9.34
C GLY A 853 14.00 61.54 10.41
N LYS A 854 13.81 62.36 11.49
CA LYS A 854 14.85 62.76 12.54
C LYS A 854 14.27 63.42 13.86
N PRO A 855 14.91 63.41 15.07
CA PRO A 855 15.25 64.65 15.87
C PRO A 855 16.54 64.59 16.81
N VAL A 856 16.72 65.48 17.85
CA VAL A 856 18.03 65.95 18.45
C VAL A 856 18.00 66.48 19.95
N GLN A 857 19.08 66.29 20.78
CA GLN A 857 19.68 66.98 22.03
C GLN A 857 18.82 67.76 23.11
N PRO A 858 19.30 68.37 24.27
CA PRO A 858 20.64 68.51 24.96
C PRO A 858 20.76 68.50 26.56
N SER A 859 22.02 68.57 27.09
CA SER A 859 22.56 69.29 28.32
C SER A 859 22.44 68.83 29.82
N GLU A 860 23.38 69.36 30.66
CA GLU A 860 23.83 69.09 32.08
C GLU A 860 23.04 69.84 33.22
N PRO A 861 23.34 69.86 34.58
CA PRO A 861 24.48 69.40 35.45
C PRO A 861 24.05 68.52 36.70
N THR A 862 24.58 68.44 37.98
CA THR A 862 25.38 69.31 38.93
C THR A 862 25.96 68.53 40.18
N LYS A 863 26.71 69.21 41.09
CA LYS A 863 27.26 68.81 42.45
C LYS A 863 26.25 69.18 43.61
N PRO A 864 26.49 69.24 44.98
CA PRO A 864 27.71 69.05 45.84
C PRO A 864 27.61 68.36 47.27
N GLU A 865 28.76 67.83 47.77
CA GLU A 865 29.30 67.75 49.17
C GLU A 865 28.63 66.90 50.32
N GLU A 866 29.34 66.77 51.46
CA GLU A 866 29.19 65.80 52.59
C GLU A 866 28.73 66.48 53.93
N PRO A 867 28.85 65.89 55.16
CA PRO A 867 28.85 64.49 55.66
C PRO A 867 27.84 64.27 56.85
N THR A 868 27.87 63.11 57.57
CA THR A 868 27.79 62.93 59.07
C THR A 868 27.21 61.57 59.56
N THR A 869 27.45 61.23 60.83
CA THR A 869 27.05 59.97 61.53
C THR A 869 26.01 60.18 62.65
N PRO A 870 25.04 59.25 62.87
CA PRO A 870 24.21 59.16 64.08
C PRO A 870 24.59 57.99 65.02
N ALA A 871 24.03 57.95 66.24
CA ALA A 871 24.47 57.09 67.36
C ALA A 871 23.48 55.99 67.84
N LYS A 872 23.90 55.24 68.86
CA LYS A 872 23.39 53.91 69.34
C LYS A 872 22.03 53.92 70.10
N PRO A 873 21.21 52.84 69.97
CA PRO A 873 19.97 52.59 70.73
C PRO A 873 20.14 51.65 71.97
N VAL A 874 19.09 50.89 72.36
CA VAL A 874 18.83 50.37 73.72
C VAL A 874 18.73 48.82 73.79
N GLN A 875 19.00 48.23 74.97
CA GLN A 875 18.84 46.81 75.34
C GLN A 875 17.65 46.59 76.29
N PRO A 876 16.91 45.45 76.22
CA PRO A 876 16.02 44.99 77.29
C PRO A 876 16.50 43.70 78.02
N SER A 877 16.75 43.84 79.34
CA SER A 877 16.52 42.88 80.45
C SER A 877 16.75 41.36 80.32
N GLU A 878 17.59 40.81 81.21
CA GLU A 878 17.55 39.41 81.69
C GLU A 878 16.44 39.16 82.74
N PRO A 879 16.05 37.89 82.97
CA PRO A 879 15.65 37.47 84.32
C PRO A 879 16.15 36.06 84.75
N THR A 880 17.28 36.03 85.47
CA THR A 880 17.58 35.25 86.70
C THR A 880 17.20 33.77 86.88
N LYS A 881 18.22 32.98 87.26
CA LYS A 881 18.18 31.67 87.98
C LYS A 881 17.63 31.80 89.42
N PRO A 882 16.80 30.85 89.89
CA PRO A 882 17.14 30.02 91.09
C PRO A 882 16.74 28.53 90.89
N GLU A 883 17.52 27.48 91.16
CA GLU A 883 18.33 27.05 92.33
C GLU A 883 17.57 26.07 93.28
N GLU A 884 18.27 25.05 93.81
CA GLU A 884 17.71 23.78 94.35
C GLU A 884 17.10 23.88 95.77
N PRO A 885 16.25 22.92 96.23
CA PRO A 885 16.82 21.75 96.95
C PRO A 885 16.01 20.40 96.98
N THR A 886 16.74 19.28 96.90
CA THR A 886 16.57 17.94 97.57
C THR A 886 15.21 17.19 97.69
N THR A 887 15.30 15.86 97.58
CA THR A 887 14.23 14.83 97.74
C THR A 887 13.53 14.79 99.11
N PRO A 888 12.27 14.29 99.18
CA PRO A 888 12.05 12.99 99.84
C PRO A 888 10.83 12.13 99.35
N GLY A 889 10.88 10.82 99.63
CA GLY A 889 9.68 10.04 100.00
C GLY A 889 9.00 9.15 98.94
N LYS A 890 8.78 7.87 99.30
CA LYS A 890 8.07 6.84 98.49
C LYS A 890 6.61 6.66 98.92
N PRO A 891 5.62 6.76 98.02
CA PRO A 891 4.28 6.16 98.17
C PRO A 891 4.22 4.69 97.71
N VAL A 892 3.09 4.01 97.97
CA VAL A 892 2.92 2.56 97.81
C VAL A 892 1.91 2.19 96.71
N GLN A 893 2.08 1.00 96.14
CA GLN A 893 1.21 0.29 95.20
C GLN A 893 -0.30 0.35 95.52
N PRO A 894 -1.16 0.71 94.54
CA PRO A 894 -2.57 0.33 94.48
C PRO A 894 -2.77 -1.12 94.01
N SER A 895 -3.83 -1.77 94.46
CA SER A 895 -4.11 -3.21 94.25
C SER A 895 -4.85 -3.55 92.94
N GLU A 896 -4.84 -4.84 92.58
CA GLU A 896 -5.62 -5.42 91.47
C GLU A 896 -7.14 -5.20 91.60
N PRO A 897 -7.83 -5.09 90.45
CA PRO A 897 -9.23 -5.49 90.35
C PRO A 897 -9.50 -6.46 89.17
N THR A 898 -9.57 -7.75 89.50
CA THR A 898 -10.49 -8.79 88.96
C THR A 898 -10.90 -8.81 87.47
N LYS A 899 -10.65 -9.96 86.84
CA LYS A 899 -11.27 -10.46 85.58
C LYS A 899 -12.82 -10.46 85.61
N PRO A 900 -13.49 -9.95 84.55
CA PRO A 900 -14.82 -10.38 84.11
C PRO A 900 -14.79 -11.35 82.91
N GLU A 901 -15.95 -11.91 82.55
CA GLU A 901 -16.10 -13.13 81.73
C GLU A 901 -16.23 -12.93 80.20
N GLU A 902 -16.14 -14.04 79.45
CA GLU A 902 -16.36 -14.10 78.00
C GLU A 902 -17.87 -14.13 77.65
N PRO A 903 -18.33 -13.34 76.65
CA PRO A 903 -19.64 -13.52 76.03
C PRO A 903 -19.54 -14.03 74.58
N THR A 904 -19.78 -15.34 74.43
CA THR A 904 -20.56 -16.03 73.37
C THR A 904 -20.59 -15.55 71.90
N THR A 905 -20.48 -16.51 70.98
CA THR A 905 -20.48 -16.35 69.52
C THR A 905 -21.86 -16.10 68.88
N PRO A 906 -21.90 -15.29 67.81
CA PRO A 906 -22.80 -15.51 66.66
C PRO A 906 -22.02 -15.83 65.37
N GLY A 907 -22.64 -16.50 64.40
CA GLY A 907 -21.97 -17.05 63.20
C GLY A 907 -22.17 -16.29 61.88
N LYS A 908 -21.13 -16.37 61.03
CA LYS A 908 -21.09 -16.27 59.55
C LYS A 908 -22.11 -15.36 58.81
N PRO A 909 -21.65 -14.20 58.29
CA PRO A 909 -22.10 -13.61 57.03
C PRO A 909 -21.55 -14.39 55.81
N VAL A 910 -22.19 -14.24 54.64
CA VAL A 910 -21.83 -14.94 53.39
C VAL A 910 -21.10 -14.01 52.42
N GLN A 911 -20.22 -14.58 51.58
CA GLN A 911 -19.53 -13.91 50.47
C GLN A 911 -20.53 -13.27 49.48
N PRO A 912 -20.39 -11.98 49.14
CA PRO A 912 -21.05 -11.40 47.98
C PRO A 912 -20.34 -11.79 46.68
N SER A 913 -20.92 -12.73 45.93
CA SER A 913 -21.00 -12.60 44.47
C SER A 913 -22.11 -11.57 44.15
N GLU A 914 -22.09 -10.79 43.08
CA GLU A 914 -21.17 -10.67 41.94
C GLU A 914 -21.09 -9.19 41.52
N PRO A 915 -20.10 -8.78 40.71
CA PRO A 915 -20.46 -8.09 39.47
C PRO A 915 -20.02 -8.88 38.23
N THR A 916 -20.99 -9.31 37.42
CA THR A 916 -20.76 -10.09 36.21
C THR A 916 -20.26 -9.23 35.03
N LYS A 917 -19.28 -9.75 34.28
CA LYS A 917 -19.02 -9.55 32.83
C LYS A 917 -19.20 -8.13 32.25
N PRO A 918 -18.11 -7.53 31.73
CA PRO A 918 -18.00 -7.43 30.27
C PRO A 918 -17.22 -8.59 29.62
N GLU A 919 -17.52 -8.86 28.35
CA GLU A 919 -16.89 -9.92 27.54
C GLU A 919 -15.96 -9.32 26.46
N GLU A 920 -15.28 -10.17 25.72
CA GLU A 920 -14.16 -9.85 24.83
C GLU A 920 -14.47 -8.87 23.69
N PRO A 921 -13.42 -8.22 23.18
CA PRO A 921 -13.16 -8.21 21.73
C PRO A 921 -11.97 -9.12 21.41
N THR A 922 -12.15 -10.05 20.47
CA THR A 922 -11.10 -10.97 20.00
C THR A 922 -10.14 -10.33 18.99
N THR A 923 -9.04 -11.05 18.68
CA THR A 923 -7.86 -10.61 17.92
C THR A 923 -8.14 -10.14 16.49
N PRO A 924 -7.20 -9.38 15.89
CA PRO A 924 -6.53 -9.94 14.70
C PRO A 924 -5.02 -9.64 14.56
N GLY A 925 -4.27 -10.58 13.97
CA GLY A 925 -3.15 -10.28 13.05
C GLY A 925 -1.70 -10.35 13.57
N LYS A 926 -0.95 -11.37 13.10
CA LYS A 926 0.53 -11.48 13.17
C LYS A 926 1.18 -10.50 12.16
N PRO A 927 2.38 -9.93 12.43
CA PRO A 927 3.55 -10.42 11.66
C PRO A 927 4.93 -10.43 12.38
N ALA A 928 5.73 -11.45 12.02
CA ALA A 928 7.20 -11.53 11.94
C ALA A 928 8.16 -10.94 13.02
N GLN A 929 8.72 -11.87 13.79
CA GLN A 929 10.07 -11.95 14.38
C GLN A 929 11.26 -11.29 13.60
N PRO A 930 12.20 -10.65 14.32
CA PRO A 930 13.64 -10.60 14.00
C PRO A 930 14.45 -11.72 14.69
N SER A 931 15.61 -12.10 14.14
CA SER A 931 16.38 -13.31 14.51
C SER A 931 17.36 -13.16 15.69
N GLU A 932 17.79 -14.31 16.22
CA GLU A 932 18.76 -14.45 17.33
C GLU A 932 20.19 -13.99 16.97
N PRO A 933 20.99 -13.53 17.96
CA PRO A 933 22.46 -13.52 17.89
C PRO A 933 23.03 -14.87 18.36
N THR A 934 23.97 -15.45 17.60
CA THR A 934 24.47 -16.83 17.82
C THR A 934 25.54 -16.98 18.90
N LYS A 935 25.62 -18.20 19.43
CA LYS A 935 26.62 -18.72 20.38
C LYS A 935 28.08 -18.59 19.87
N PRO A 936 29.06 -18.21 20.72
CA PRO A 936 30.49 -18.34 20.43
C PRO A 936 31.02 -19.78 20.52
N GLU A 937 31.98 -20.14 19.67
CA GLU A 937 32.73 -21.42 19.73
C GLU A 937 34.11 -21.28 20.39
N GLU A 938 34.73 -22.42 20.73
CA GLU A 938 35.98 -22.53 21.48
C GLU A 938 37.26 -22.42 20.60
N PRO A 939 38.44 -22.08 21.16
CA PRO A 939 39.58 -21.56 20.39
C PRO A 939 40.69 -22.58 20.05
N ILE A 940 41.31 -22.44 18.87
CA ILE A 940 42.60 -23.09 18.50
C ILE A 940 43.50 -22.08 17.74
N ILE A 941 44.81 -22.06 18.06
CA ILE A 941 45.82 -21.01 17.78
C ILE A 941 47.22 -21.69 17.64
N PRO A 942 48.28 -21.16 16.95
CA PRO A 942 48.50 -19.85 16.31
C PRO A 942 48.93 -19.87 14.81
N GLY A 943 49.23 -18.70 14.23
CA GLY A 943 50.01 -18.56 12.97
C GLY A 943 50.35 -17.10 12.58
N LYS A 944 51.62 -16.67 12.74
CA LYS A 944 52.17 -15.34 12.36
C LYS A 944 52.79 -15.40 10.92
N PRO A 945 53.21 -14.30 10.22
CA PRO A 945 53.33 -12.89 10.66
C PRO A 945 53.04 -11.74 9.63
N ALA A 946 53.06 -10.49 10.17
CA ALA A 946 53.72 -9.27 9.63
C ALA A 946 52.88 -7.99 9.32
N GLN A 947 53.27 -6.92 10.02
CA GLN A 947 52.91 -5.47 10.03
C GLN A 947 53.04 -4.71 8.68
N PRO A 948 52.55 -3.43 8.51
CA PRO A 948 52.63 -2.24 9.42
C PRO A 948 51.41 -1.93 10.33
N SER A 949 51.44 -0.78 11.03
CA SER A 949 50.48 -0.35 12.09
C SER A 949 50.60 1.16 12.48
N GLU A 950 49.69 1.64 13.36
CA GLU A 950 49.76 2.83 14.27
C GLU A 950 49.47 4.27 13.75
N PRO A 951 49.05 5.24 14.63
CA PRO A 951 48.95 5.24 16.13
C PRO A 951 47.56 5.59 16.77
N THR A 952 47.52 5.81 18.10
CA THR A 952 46.38 5.75 19.10
C THR A 952 45.83 7.15 19.56
N LYS A 953 45.02 7.43 20.63
CA LYS A 953 44.72 6.81 21.97
C LYS A 953 43.20 6.95 22.48
N PRO A 954 42.72 7.62 23.59
CA PRO A 954 41.68 7.01 24.52
C PRO A 954 40.66 7.91 25.35
N GLU A 955 40.06 7.32 26.42
CA GLU A 955 39.68 7.84 27.79
C GLU A 955 38.57 8.95 27.97
N GLU A 956 37.70 9.00 29.02
CA GLU A 956 37.13 8.01 29.99
C GLU A 956 35.86 8.57 30.75
N GLN A 957 35.38 7.99 31.88
CA GLN A 957 34.06 8.27 32.55
C GLN A 957 34.08 8.50 34.10
N THR A 958 33.08 9.19 34.70
CA THR A 958 32.69 9.13 36.16
C THR A 958 31.27 9.75 36.46
N ILE A 959 30.65 9.46 37.64
CA ILE A 959 29.22 9.70 38.06
C ILE A 959 29.09 9.86 39.63
N PRO A 960 27.95 9.88 40.41
CA PRO A 960 26.46 9.86 40.18
C PRO A 960 25.58 10.77 41.16
N ASN A 961 24.25 10.49 41.32
CA ASN A 961 23.37 10.51 42.57
C ASN A 961 21.99 11.27 42.70
N LYS A 962 21.13 10.70 43.59
CA LYS A 962 19.71 10.97 44.10
C LYS A 962 19.42 12.41 44.62
N PRO A 963 18.15 12.96 44.74
CA PRO A 963 17.00 12.54 45.61
C PRO A 963 15.57 12.63 44.92
N ASN A 964 14.35 12.98 45.44
CA ASN A 964 13.79 13.58 46.69
C ASN A 964 12.25 13.31 46.94
N GLN A 965 11.52 14.14 47.74
CA GLN A 965 10.14 13.96 48.33
C GLN A 965 9.32 15.31 48.49
N SER A 966 8.04 15.46 48.90
CA SER A 966 6.78 14.65 49.08
C SER A 966 5.57 15.55 49.58
N ASN A 967 4.34 14.99 49.78
CA ASN A 967 3.07 15.57 50.35
C ASN A 967 2.24 16.58 49.47
N LYS A 968 0.93 16.86 49.63
CA LYS A 968 -0.10 16.61 50.71
C LYS A 968 -1.57 16.55 50.17
N THR A 969 -2.54 16.25 51.06
CA THR A 969 -3.95 15.82 50.86
C THR A 969 -5.07 16.90 50.76
N GLU A 970 -6.27 16.45 50.34
CA GLU A 970 -7.64 16.75 50.85
C GLU A 970 -8.66 17.72 50.15
N SER A 971 -9.92 17.23 50.08
CA SER A 971 -11.22 17.93 50.32
C SER A 971 -11.68 19.14 49.45
N SER A 972 -12.95 19.32 49.00
CA SER A 972 -14.19 18.50 49.01
C SER A 972 -15.32 19.14 48.13
N LYS A 973 -16.46 18.44 47.98
CA LYS A 973 -17.86 18.94 47.79
C LYS A 973 -18.47 19.43 46.44
N THR A 974 -19.41 18.60 45.96
CA THR A 974 -20.79 18.91 45.47
C THR A 974 -21.14 19.08 43.97
N VAL A 975 -22.09 18.24 43.58
CA VAL A 975 -22.91 18.12 42.36
C VAL A 975 -23.77 19.37 42.04
N THR A 976 -23.95 19.73 40.76
CA THR A 976 -25.27 19.75 40.03
C THR A 976 -25.27 20.59 38.73
N GLN A 977 -25.16 19.89 37.59
CA GLN A 977 -26.02 19.89 36.39
C GLN A 977 -26.75 21.18 35.86
N ILE A 978 -26.92 21.22 34.52
CA ILE A 978 -27.89 21.98 33.69
C ILE A 978 -27.42 23.31 33.04
N ASN A 979 -27.37 23.30 31.69
CA ASN A 979 -27.79 24.31 30.68
C ASN A 979 -28.04 25.78 31.12
N LYS A 980 -27.72 26.84 30.33
CA LYS A 980 -27.79 26.93 28.84
C LYS A 980 -27.13 28.23 28.29
N LEU A 981 -26.52 28.13 27.10
CA LEU A 981 -26.47 29.12 26.00
C LEU A 981 -25.60 30.42 26.06
N ASN A 982 -24.93 30.67 24.92
CA ASN A 982 -24.50 31.95 24.30
C ASN A 982 -23.18 32.69 24.68
N LYS A 983 -22.35 32.84 23.63
CA LYS A 983 -21.43 33.95 23.24
C LYS A 983 -20.30 34.34 24.22
N SER A 984 -19.00 34.14 23.94
CA SER A 984 -18.14 34.46 22.76
C SER A 984 -17.71 35.94 22.64
N LYS A 985 -16.46 36.13 22.17
CA LYS A 985 -15.69 37.39 21.90
C LYS A 985 -14.82 37.87 23.08
N ASN A 986 -13.56 38.30 22.90
CA ASN A 986 -12.76 38.73 21.73
C ASN A 986 -13.14 40.11 21.14
N ILE A 987 -12.61 41.16 21.79
CA ILE A 987 -12.68 42.61 21.49
C ILE A 987 -11.32 43.16 21.99
N GLU A 988 -10.61 44.13 21.40
CA GLU A 988 -10.90 45.29 20.54
C GLU A 988 -9.81 45.44 19.45
N ALA A 989 -9.87 46.27 18.39
CA ALA A 989 -10.94 46.89 17.56
C ALA A 989 -10.21 47.50 16.32
N SER A 990 -10.81 48.06 15.25
CA SER A 990 -12.21 48.35 14.91
C SER A 990 -12.38 48.41 13.37
N ASN A 991 -13.59 48.08 12.86
CA ASN A 991 -14.27 48.67 11.67
C ASN A 991 -13.58 48.62 10.27
N THR A 992 -14.27 48.44 9.12
CA THR A 992 -15.70 48.64 8.82
C THR A 992 -16.20 47.80 7.60
N SER A 993 -17.47 47.41 7.63
CA SER A 993 -18.44 47.28 6.52
C SER A 993 -18.37 46.18 5.41
N THR A 994 -19.53 45.50 5.25
CA THR A 994 -20.21 45.01 4.01
C THR A 994 -19.59 43.98 3.04
N SER A 995 -20.08 42.72 3.18
CA SER A 995 -21.12 42.13 2.31
C SER A 995 -20.77 41.23 1.08
N LEU A 996 -20.92 39.91 1.32
CA LEU A 996 -21.65 38.90 0.50
C LEU A 996 -21.11 38.38 -0.87
N THR A 997 -20.63 37.13 -0.79
CA THR A 997 -21.09 35.92 -1.53
C THR A 997 -20.58 35.48 -2.91
N HIS A 998 -20.54 34.13 -3.01
CA HIS A 998 -20.58 33.24 -4.17
C HIS A 998 -19.31 32.98 -5.00
N THR A 999 -19.35 31.83 -5.69
CA THR A 999 -18.20 30.97 -6.00
C THR A 999 -18.20 30.56 -7.47
N THR A 1000 -17.03 30.17 -8.00
CA THR A 1000 -16.77 29.69 -9.39
C THR A 1000 -16.84 30.80 -10.46
N TYR A 1001 -16.02 30.80 -11.53
CA TYR A 1001 -15.27 29.71 -12.17
C TYR A 1001 -13.81 30.06 -12.56
N ALA A 1002 -12.99 28.99 -12.64
CA ALA A 1002 -11.91 28.72 -13.61
C ALA A 1002 -10.73 29.68 -13.90
N VAL A 1003 -9.52 29.18 -13.58
CA VAL A 1003 -8.30 29.12 -14.44
C VAL A 1003 -7.56 30.42 -14.83
N GLY A 1004 -6.33 30.56 -14.29
CA GLY A 1004 -5.13 30.53 -15.15
C GLY A 1004 -4.12 31.71 -15.15
N THR A 1005 -2.89 31.43 -14.69
CA THR A 1005 -1.59 32.03 -15.14
C THR A 1005 -1.30 33.55 -14.95
N SER A 1006 -0.04 34.04 -14.89
CA SER A 1006 1.24 33.54 -14.33
C SER A 1006 2.34 34.64 -14.39
N ARG A 1007 3.27 34.69 -13.40
CA ARG A 1007 4.59 35.42 -13.42
C ARG A 1007 4.50 36.99 -13.43
N ASN A 1008 5.46 37.80 -12.94
CA ASN A 1008 6.92 37.65 -12.75
C ASN A 1008 7.52 38.73 -11.78
N VAL A 1009 8.58 38.40 -11.01
CA VAL A 1009 9.89 39.12 -10.82
C VAL A 1009 9.90 40.62 -10.34
N THR A 1010 10.68 41.09 -9.33
CA THR A 1010 12.17 41.04 -9.11
C THR A 1010 12.63 41.42 -7.66
N SER A 1011 13.88 41.07 -7.30
CA SER A 1011 14.88 41.89 -6.53
C SER A 1011 15.39 41.49 -5.11
N ALA A 1012 16.52 40.74 -5.09
CA ALA A 1012 17.85 41.16 -4.58
C ALA A 1012 18.33 41.03 -3.09
N LYS A 1013 19.52 40.38 -2.95
CA LYS A 1013 20.64 40.56 -1.96
C LYS A 1013 20.40 40.14 -0.48
N GLN A 1014 21.39 39.71 0.35
CA GLN A 1014 22.87 39.41 0.31
C GLN A 1014 23.14 38.36 1.45
N ILE A 1015 24.12 37.44 1.56
CA ILE A 1015 25.58 37.30 1.23
C ILE A 1015 26.48 38.11 2.21
N ASN A 1016 27.52 37.60 2.91
CA ASN A 1016 28.30 36.32 2.91
C ASN A 1016 27.98 35.41 4.14
N ARG A 1017 28.50 34.17 4.41
CA ARG A 1017 29.43 33.17 3.80
C ARG A 1017 30.89 33.01 4.36
N ALA A 1018 31.17 31.82 4.95
CA ALA A 1018 32.43 31.01 4.95
C ALA A 1018 33.60 31.14 5.99
N ARG A 1019 33.79 30.04 6.75
CA ARG A 1019 35.02 29.26 7.12
C ARG A 1019 36.21 29.82 7.96
N THR A 1020 36.77 28.86 8.74
CA THR A 1020 38.18 28.58 9.12
C THR A 1020 38.76 28.99 10.49
N THR A 1021 39.54 28.04 11.05
CA THR A 1021 40.66 28.11 12.03
C THR A 1021 40.44 28.35 13.54
N LEU A 1022 41.04 27.42 14.30
CA LEU A 1022 41.45 27.40 15.73
C LEU A 1022 42.65 28.37 16.00
N PRO A 1023 43.21 28.53 17.23
CA PRO A 1023 43.00 27.77 18.49
C PRO A 1023 42.85 28.61 19.80
N GLN A 1024 43.02 27.92 20.95
CA GLN A 1024 43.54 28.37 22.27
C GLN A 1024 42.59 28.80 23.42
N THR A 1025 42.52 27.90 24.43
CA THR A 1025 42.65 28.10 25.91
C THR A 1025 41.93 29.25 26.65
N GLY A 1026 41.18 28.94 27.72
CA GLY A 1026 40.96 29.89 28.82
C GLY A 1026 39.84 29.62 29.85
N SER A 1027 40.18 28.94 30.95
CA SER A 1027 39.76 29.20 32.37
C SER A 1027 38.29 29.40 32.84
N GLN A 1028 37.93 28.61 33.87
CA GLN A 1028 37.16 28.92 35.10
C GLN A 1028 35.62 29.20 35.16
N LYS A 1029 35.01 28.41 36.09
CA LYS A 1029 34.14 28.79 37.25
C LYS A 1029 32.59 28.69 37.22
N THR A 1030 32.07 28.22 38.36
CA THR A 1030 30.76 28.48 39.03
C THR A 1030 29.45 28.08 38.28
N ASP A 1031 28.40 27.50 38.91
CA ASP A 1031 28.16 27.14 40.32
C ASP A 1031 26.89 26.26 40.50
N LEU A 1032 26.79 25.55 41.66
CA LEU A 1032 25.59 25.06 42.40
C LEU A 1032 24.48 24.23 41.67
N SER A 1033 23.68 23.32 42.27
CA SER A 1033 23.63 22.54 43.54
C SER A 1033 22.35 21.62 43.49
N LEU A 1034 21.87 20.79 44.44
CA LEU A 1034 22.23 20.42 45.84
C LEU A 1034 21.59 19.04 46.20
N ALA A 1035 22.24 18.22 47.04
CA ALA A 1035 21.74 16.98 47.70
C ALA A 1035 21.35 15.79 46.77
N GLY A 1036 21.35 14.52 47.20
CA GLY A 1036 21.76 13.90 48.49
C GLY A 1036 21.24 12.46 48.76
N LEU A 1037 21.87 11.76 49.72
CA LEU A 1037 21.53 10.47 50.40
C LEU A 1037 21.26 9.21 49.51
N ALA A 1038 21.99 8.09 49.61
CA ALA A 1038 22.08 7.11 50.73
C ALA A 1038 20.73 6.41 51.09
N LEU A 1039 20.60 5.20 51.66
CA LEU A 1039 21.47 4.00 51.83
C LEU A 1039 20.92 2.84 50.92
N ALA A 1040 21.43 1.61 50.77
CA ALA A 1040 21.96 0.55 51.68
C ALA A 1040 20.89 -0.04 52.66
N SER A 1041 20.88 -1.32 53.08
CA SER A 1041 21.71 -2.52 52.75
C SER A 1041 21.18 -3.82 53.41
N VAL A 1042 21.52 -5.01 52.88
CA VAL A 1042 21.92 -6.30 53.52
C VAL A 1042 21.14 -6.90 54.74
N GLY A 1043 20.93 -8.25 54.74
CA GLY A 1043 20.86 -9.09 55.98
C GLY A 1043 19.64 -10.05 56.14
N ALA A 1044 19.63 -11.09 57.01
CA ALA A 1044 20.66 -11.62 57.94
C ALA A 1044 20.26 -12.92 58.76
N ILE A 1045 20.92 -14.08 58.53
CA ILE A 1045 21.46 -15.16 59.46
C ILE A 1045 20.68 -15.85 60.64
N ILE A 1046 20.63 -17.23 60.74
CA ILE A 1046 20.66 -18.14 61.98
C ILE A 1046 20.60 -19.68 61.62
N GLY A 1047 21.36 -20.73 62.09
CA GLY A 1047 22.45 -20.99 63.08
C GLY A 1047 23.06 -22.45 63.12
N LEU A 1048 24.18 -22.69 63.85
CA LEU A 1048 25.36 -23.63 63.62
C LEU A 1048 25.36 -25.16 64.09
N ILE A 1049 26.50 -25.87 63.89
CA ILE A 1049 27.22 -27.04 64.59
C ILE A 1049 26.61 -28.47 64.63
N GLY A 1050 27.49 -29.51 64.77
CA GLY A 1050 27.44 -30.42 65.95
C GLY A 1050 28.31 -31.70 66.18
N GLY A 1051 29.37 -32.08 65.43
CA GLY A 1051 30.52 -32.94 65.88
C GLY A 1051 30.76 -34.45 65.54
N LYS A 1052 31.78 -34.73 64.70
CA LYS A 1052 32.80 -35.83 64.67
C LYS A 1052 32.60 -37.20 63.96
N GLU A 1053 33.44 -37.38 62.92
CA GLU A 1053 34.14 -38.58 62.42
C GLU A 1053 33.47 -39.99 62.42
N ARG A 1054 33.08 -40.40 61.19
CA ARG A 1054 33.44 -41.69 60.54
C ARG A 1054 33.07 -43.02 61.22
N LYS A 1055 32.02 -43.68 60.69
CA LYS A 1055 32.10 -45.12 60.32
C LYS A 1055 31.09 -45.61 59.27
N ARG A 1056 31.65 -46.21 58.20
CA ARG A 1056 31.07 -47.23 57.28
C ARG A 1056 29.82 -46.89 56.43
N ARG A 1057 30.06 -46.81 55.11
CA ARG A 1057 29.34 -47.52 54.02
C ARG A 1057 27.80 -47.63 54.14
N LYS A 1058 27.06 -46.61 53.68
CA LYS A 1058 25.66 -46.60 53.17
C LYS A 1058 25.20 -45.13 53.12
N ARG A 1059 24.44 -44.59 52.15
CA ARG A 1059 23.98 -45.07 50.82
C ARG A 1059 25.16 -45.01 49.87
#